data_AF-A0AAE3YMY2-F1
#
_entry.id   AF-A0AAE3YMY2-F1
#
_cell.length_a   1.000
_cell.length_b   1.000
_cell.length_c   1.000
_cell.angle_alpha   90.00
_cell.angle_beta   90.00
_cell.angle_gamma   90.00
#
_symmetry.space_group_name_H-M   'P 1'
#
loop_
_entity.id
_entity.type
_entity.pdbx_description
1 polymer ?
#
loop_
_entity_poly.entity_id
_entity_poly.type
_entity_poly.pdbx_seq_one_letter_code
_entity_poly.pdbx_strand_id
1 'polypeptide(L)'
;MNEIPIIPRAMDAICMDHVVPVGAGVYLRGPLVDADTDPLLDGAWRAPAFDGLTAVLLGTGMIEAAGAGTGPAVVRAREVLFQFLRGMPPEAVDRMVEFPLRDDGGDLAGPAARADLLGLPVIVPATAARRADASAAAHRVTWLDRDGRPVPRTDAVFARIAPARHWAPHPYHDVPPSILDHDRPYPPGRILLDGEHIHIGLPTALVDHRYGDVLRAHGRRLDARDLTGPAEPVDGLGDLLARLERTPPGTHALVAAGDHVLLAVHDGQGVALLDPGTGTAAVFTGPPTGLRLALLPGHDLDVRTRLLDLDAGRPRDAPDRPVRRPAGVRSVRDLPGGRTLDVVGGASAAPERFLDQLAAAAATLDHPVIVVEDERTFAPPGRGQRHRLESLLFQHALNGRVPVVVTRGGVDPALVRMLGRYGAPLLYRTTGTGDFTLDNPWVAHGLTGLPPATELDAGVLGTVTGRISRPELPRPHERLASYLSLPLTDAAAVRAELAAHGTALKELRGQIAALDTDGLFTAHDTFLRLAETAPALAETALDFLAAGDARHDRLPTVVPTLLAGDASGAALADFAALTGGVLDDGASGAILEAVRRHLAGDDPAAIRAMIHQHAPYLPQSERVHWVRRLAELGRGLTEHRAGIDQIAEHVLTCP
;
A
#
# COMPACT_ATOMS: atom_id res chain seq x y z
N MET A 1 14.79 -4.29 43.26
CA MET A 1 14.56 -5.37 42.27
C MET A 1 13.11 -5.77 42.38
N ASN A 2 12.25 -5.27 41.49
CA ASN A 2 10.85 -5.75 41.38
C ASN A 2 10.79 -6.56 40.10
N GLU A 3 10.92 -7.88 40.23
CA GLU A 3 10.80 -8.87 39.14
C GLU A 3 9.47 -8.68 38.40
N ILE A 4 9.48 -8.82 37.07
CA ILE A 4 8.22 -9.17 36.38
C ILE A 4 7.84 -10.51 37.01
N PRO A 5 6.68 -10.64 37.66
CA PRO A 5 6.35 -11.87 38.31
C PRO A 5 6.18 -12.91 37.21
N ILE A 6 7.18 -13.81 37.11
CA ILE A 6 7.10 -15.02 36.29
C ILE A 6 6.03 -15.86 36.99
N ILE A 7 4.76 -15.62 36.66
CA ILE A 7 3.64 -16.42 37.12
C ILE A 7 3.27 -17.32 35.94
N PRO A 8 3.63 -18.60 35.97
CA PRO A 8 3.21 -19.59 34.98
C PRO A 8 1.68 -19.56 34.83
N ARG A 9 1.18 -19.61 33.59
CA ARG A 9 -0.28 -19.60 33.33
C ARG A 9 -0.98 -20.89 33.79
N ALA A 10 -0.22 -21.94 34.11
CA ALA A 10 -0.72 -23.16 34.73
C ALA A 10 0.29 -23.65 35.77
N MET A 11 -0.03 -23.55 37.06
CA MET A 11 0.81 -24.03 38.16
C MET A 11 0.85 -25.57 38.28
N ASP A 12 0.05 -26.31 37.51
CA ASP A 12 -0.18 -27.73 37.76
C ASP A 12 0.84 -28.70 37.13
N ALA A 13 1.89 -28.22 36.46
CA ALA A 13 2.85 -29.14 35.81
C ALA A 13 4.31 -28.64 35.66
N ILE A 14 4.72 -27.56 36.34
CA ILE A 14 6.16 -27.24 36.40
C ILE A 14 6.73 -28.05 37.55
N CYS A 15 7.59 -29.03 37.25
CA CYS A 15 8.45 -29.64 38.26
C CYS A 15 9.45 -28.58 38.75
N MET A 16 8.99 -27.68 39.63
CA MET A 16 9.79 -26.65 40.31
C MET A 16 11.03 -27.25 40.97
N ASP A 17 10.97 -28.54 41.31
CA ASP A 17 12.10 -29.33 41.81
C ASP A 17 13.34 -29.23 40.90
N HIS A 18 13.19 -29.01 39.60
CA HIS A 18 14.32 -28.96 38.65
C HIS A 18 14.79 -27.54 38.30
N VAL A 19 14.17 -26.51 38.86
CA VAL A 19 14.47 -25.10 38.56
C VAL A 19 15.12 -24.45 39.77
N VAL A 20 16.34 -23.95 39.61
CA VAL A 20 17.07 -23.18 40.63
C VAL A 20 17.22 -21.74 40.15
N PRO A 21 16.65 -20.73 40.84
CA PRO A 21 16.87 -19.34 40.47
C PRO A 21 18.31 -18.94 40.73
N VAL A 22 18.92 -18.22 39.78
CA VAL A 22 20.29 -17.71 39.87
C VAL A 22 20.34 -16.24 39.46
N GLY A 23 21.43 -15.53 39.78
CA GLY A 23 21.52 -14.08 39.57
C GLY A 23 21.25 -13.61 38.14
N ALA A 24 21.56 -14.43 37.12
CA ALA A 24 21.34 -14.12 35.71
C ALA A 24 20.02 -14.67 35.14
N GLY A 25 19.28 -15.50 35.90
CA GLY A 25 18.05 -16.14 35.42
C GLY A 25 17.73 -17.45 36.13
N VAL A 26 17.59 -18.54 35.37
CA VAL A 26 17.21 -19.86 35.88
C VAL A 26 18.22 -20.93 35.49
N TYR A 27 18.50 -21.82 36.43
CA TYR A 27 19.31 -23.01 36.25
C TYR A 27 18.41 -24.25 36.23
N LEU A 28 18.46 -25.02 35.14
CA LEU A 28 17.67 -26.23 34.95
C LEU A 28 18.56 -27.46 35.15
N ARG A 29 18.21 -28.30 36.13
CA ARG A 29 18.97 -29.52 36.46
C ARG A 29 18.31 -30.80 35.93
N GLY A 30 19.12 -31.80 35.61
CA GLY A 30 18.63 -33.12 35.23
C GLY A 30 17.83 -33.79 36.35
N PRO A 31 16.81 -34.61 36.03
CA PRO A 31 15.92 -35.22 37.04
C PRO A 31 16.60 -36.23 37.97
N LEU A 32 17.86 -36.60 37.70
CA LEU A 32 18.65 -37.56 38.46
C LEU A 32 19.87 -36.91 39.17
N VAL A 33 19.95 -35.58 39.16
CA VAL A 33 21.10 -34.83 39.71
C VAL A 33 20.65 -34.00 40.89
N ASP A 34 21.33 -34.13 42.04
CA ASP A 34 21.05 -33.32 43.22
C ASP A 34 21.67 -31.91 43.08
N ALA A 35 20.89 -30.88 43.41
CA ALA A 35 21.25 -29.48 43.20
C ALA A 35 22.52 -29.08 43.97
N ASP A 36 22.67 -29.57 45.21
CA ASP A 36 23.82 -29.27 46.07
C ASP A 36 25.11 -29.96 45.61
N THR A 37 25.03 -30.86 44.63
CA THR A 37 26.15 -31.66 44.14
C THR A 37 26.47 -31.44 42.66
N ASP A 38 25.69 -30.63 41.95
CA ASP A 38 25.92 -30.41 40.53
C ASP A 38 27.13 -29.47 40.33
N PRO A 39 28.23 -29.96 39.71
CA PRO A 39 29.46 -29.17 39.57
C PRO A 39 29.30 -27.93 38.68
N LEU A 40 28.19 -27.81 37.95
CA LEU A 40 27.91 -26.67 37.06
C LEU A 40 27.17 -25.52 37.75
N LEU A 41 26.65 -25.73 38.96
CA LEU A 41 25.89 -24.70 39.68
C LEU A 41 26.75 -23.46 39.99
N ASP A 42 28.02 -23.65 40.36
CA ASP A 42 28.98 -22.54 40.57
C ASP A 42 29.19 -21.71 39.30
N GLY A 43 29.16 -22.35 38.12
CA GLY A 43 29.22 -21.67 36.83
C GLY A 43 27.97 -20.85 36.57
N ALA A 44 26.79 -21.38 36.91
CA ALA A 44 25.51 -20.69 36.78
C ALA A 44 25.45 -19.41 37.61
N TRP A 45 25.99 -19.42 38.83
CA TRP A 45 26.08 -18.22 39.68
C TRP A 45 27.00 -17.13 39.13
N ARG A 46 27.95 -17.49 38.26
CA ARG A 46 28.91 -16.57 37.64
C ARG A 46 28.53 -16.17 36.21
N ALA A 47 27.41 -16.67 35.70
CA ALA A 47 26.94 -16.34 34.36
C ALA A 47 26.64 -14.83 34.25
N PRO A 48 26.92 -14.20 33.10
CA PRO A 48 26.64 -12.78 32.90
C PRO A 48 25.11 -12.54 32.88
N ALA A 49 24.69 -11.45 33.51
CA ALA A 49 23.33 -10.95 33.44
C ALA A 49 23.28 -9.81 32.41
N PHE A 50 22.26 -9.82 31.56
CA PHE A 50 22.06 -8.80 30.52
C PHE A 50 20.71 -8.12 30.72
N ASP A 51 20.67 -6.81 30.54
CA ASP A 51 19.44 -6.04 30.71
C ASP A 51 18.34 -6.53 29.74
N GLY A 52 17.14 -6.71 30.28
CA GLY A 52 15.96 -7.14 29.54
C GLY A 52 15.90 -8.64 29.21
N LEU A 53 16.98 -9.41 29.44
CA LEU A 53 17.08 -10.85 29.15
C LEU A 53 17.07 -11.70 30.43
N THR A 54 16.58 -12.92 30.31
CA THR A 54 16.63 -13.96 31.34
C THR A 54 17.43 -15.15 30.84
N ALA A 55 18.55 -15.48 31.49
CA ALA A 55 19.36 -16.63 31.10
C ALA A 55 18.69 -17.95 31.52
N VAL A 56 18.69 -18.92 30.61
CA VAL A 56 18.40 -20.34 30.86
C VAL A 56 19.73 -21.07 30.85
N LEU A 57 20.13 -21.60 32.00
CA LEU A 57 21.43 -22.24 32.22
C LEU A 57 21.19 -23.73 32.44
N LEU A 58 21.81 -24.58 31.61
CA LEU A 58 21.57 -26.03 31.64
C LEU A 58 22.63 -26.74 32.48
N GLY A 59 22.17 -27.48 33.48
CA GLY A 59 22.98 -28.29 34.39
C GLY A 59 23.33 -29.68 33.87
N THR A 60 23.93 -30.49 34.74
CA THR A 60 24.31 -31.86 34.39
C THR A 60 23.06 -32.68 34.03
N GLY A 61 23.11 -33.46 32.94
CA GLY A 61 21.96 -34.19 32.40
C GLY A 61 21.07 -33.37 31.47
N MET A 62 21.01 -32.04 31.63
CA MET A 62 20.27 -31.14 30.73
C MET A 62 21.09 -30.72 29.51
N ILE A 63 22.41 -30.57 29.66
CA ILE A 63 23.31 -30.27 28.54
C ILE A 63 23.23 -31.37 27.47
N GLU A 64 23.23 -32.64 27.87
CA GLU A 64 23.10 -33.76 26.94
C GLU A 64 21.74 -33.76 26.24
N ALA A 65 20.69 -33.27 26.90
CA ALA A 65 19.34 -33.11 26.36
C ALA A 65 19.24 -31.99 25.31
N ALA A 66 20.02 -30.92 25.48
CA ALA A 66 20.18 -29.84 24.52
C ALA A 66 21.24 -30.14 23.43
N GLY A 67 21.78 -31.35 23.40
CA GLY A 67 22.70 -31.85 22.38
C GLY A 67 22.16 -33.08 21.63
N ALA A 68 23.05 -33.81 20.94
CA ALA A 68 22.70 -34.96 20.10
C ALA A 68 22.51 -36.30 20.86
N GLY A 69 22.42 -36.27 22.20
CA GLY A 69 22.28 -37.49 23.00
C GLY A 69 20.93 -38.21 22.79
N THR A 70 20.93 -39.55 22.92
CA THR A 70 19.74 -40.40 22.64
C THR A 70 19.39 -41.41 23.75
N GLY A 71 20.00 -41.32 24.94
CA GLY A 71 19.73 -42.25 26.04
C GLY A 71 18.43 -41.97 26.81
N PRO A 72 17.89 -42.94 27.59
CA PRO A 72 16.65 -42.76 28.36
C PRO A 72 16.69 -41.57 29.34
N ALA A 73 17.84 -41.32 29.99
CA ALA A 73 18.03 -40.16 30.86
C ALA A 73 17.96 -38.83 30.09
N VAL A 74 18.48 -38.82 28.86
CA VAL A 74 18.48 -37.65 27.96
C VAL A 74 17.06 -37.33 27.50
N VAL A 75 16.28 -38.36 27.15
CA VAL A 75 14.85 -38.20 26.78
C VAL A 75 14.08 -37.56 27.94
N ARG A 76 14.24 -38.08 29.16
CA ARG A 76 13.54 -37.56 30.34
C ARG A 76 13.96 -36.13 30.69
N ALA A 77 15.25 -35.80 30.57
CA ALA A 77 15.74 -34.44 30.76
C ALA A 77 15.17 -33.48 29.69
N ARG A 78 15.09 -33.93 28.42
CA ARG A 78 14.49 -33.16 27.32
C ARG A 78 13.00 -32.89 27.55
N GLU A 79 12.26 -33.87 28.08
CA GLU A 79 10.85 -33.68 28.45
C GLU A 79 10.68 -32.58 29.50
N VAL A 80 11.50 -32.59 30.56
CA VAL A 80 11.47 -31.56 31.61
C VAL A 80 11.80 -30.18 31.04
N LEU A 81 12.83 -30.06 30.19
CA LEU A 81 13.20 -28.81 29.55
C LEU A 81 12.05 -28.22 28.70
N PHE A 82 11.42 -29.04 27.86
CA PHE A 82 10.31 -28.56 27.04
C PHE A 82 9.03 -28.35 27.86
N GLN A 83 8.80 -29.09 28.94
CA GLN A 83 7.72 -28.80 29.88
C GLN A 83 7.92 -27.43 30.55
N PHE A 84 9.14 -27.11 30.97
CA PHE A 84 9.48 -25.80 31.49
C PHE A 84 9.16 -24.70 30.47
N LEU A 85 9.66 -24.80 29.23
CA LEU A 85 9.41 -23.80 28.19
C LEU A 85 7.93 -23.65 27.82
N ARG A 86 7.13 -24.73 27.88
CA ARG A 86 5.66 -24.68 27.68
C ARG A 86 4.93 -24.04 28.84
N GLY A 87 5.45 -24.16 30.06
CA GLY A 87 4.86 -23.56 31.26
C GLY A 87 5.05 -22.05 31.36
N MET A 88 6.04 -21.52 30.64
CA MET A 88 6.35 -20.10 30.61
C MET A 88 5.39 -19.32 29.70
N PRO A 89 4.92 -18.12 30.12
CA PRO A 89 4.18 -17.25 29.22
C PRO A 89 5.00 -16.86 27.98
N PRO A 90 4.40 -16.78 26.77
CA PRO A 90 5.11 -16.43 25.54
C PRO A 90 5.96 -15.16 25.64
N GLU A 91 5.46 -14.12 26.31
CA GLU A 91 6.13 -12.85 26.59
C GLU A 91 7.42 -13.02 27.43
N ALA A 92 7.43 -13.98 28.35
CA ALA A 92 8.62 -14.31 29.12
C ALA A 92 9.64 -15.09 28.27
N VAL A 93 9.16 -16.01 27.43
CA VAL A 93 10.00 -16.80 26.52
C VAL A 93 10.71 -15.91 25.48
N ASP A 94 10.08 -14.85 24.99
CA ASP A 94 10.72 -13.89 24.07
C ASP A 94 11.94 -13.17 24.66
N ARG A 95 12.00 -13.08 25.98
CA ARG A 95 13.12 -12.49 26.73
C ARG A 95 14.11 -13.54 27.25
N MET A 96 13.90 -14.82 26.97
CA MET A 96 14.79 -15.89 27.40
C MET A 96 15.93 -16.11 26.41
N VAL A 97 17.08 -16.52 26.93
CA VAL A 97 18.27 -16.87 26.15
C VAL A 97 19.00 -18.01 26.83
N GLU A 98 19.44 -19.02 26.07
CA GLU A 98 20.32 -20.05 26.62
C GLU A 98 21.77 -19.53 26.66
N PHE A 99 22.42 -19.76 27.79
CA PHE A 99 23.83 -19.46 27.97
C PHE A 99 24.56 -20.77 28.34
N PRO A 100 25.31 -21.38 27.41
CA PRO A 100 25.98 -22.64 27.67
C PRO A 100 27.00 -22.53 28.81
N LEU A 101 26.90 -23.41 29.81
CA LEU A 101 27.89 -23.53 30.89
C LEU A 101 29.11 -24.36 30.52
N ARG A 102 29.01 -25.15 29.43
CA ARG A 102 30.12 -25.89 28.83
C ARG A 102 30.39 -25.35 27.43
N ASP A 103 31.67 -25.20 27.09
CA ASP A 103 32.08 -24.98 25.72
C ASP A 103 31.97 -26.32 24.99
N ASP A 104 31.00 -26.45 24.08
CA ASP A 104 30.82 -27.67 23.30
C ASP A 104 31.91 -27.86 22.23
N GLY A 105 32.78 -26.85 22.05
CA GLY A 105 33.91 -26.86 21.12
C GLY A 105 33.48 -26.74 19.65
N GLY A 106 34.09 -25.79 18.94
CA GLY A 106 34.07 -25.71 17.47
C GLY A 106 32.88 -24.95 16.87
N ASP A 107 33.23 -24.01 15.96
CA ASP A 107 32.39 -23.25 15.02
C ASP A 107 30.99 -22.74 15.47
N LEU A 108 30.26 -22.09 14.56
CA LEU A 108 28.92 -21.54 14.84
C LEU A 108 27.79 -22.59 14.73
N ALA A 109 28.08 -23.79 14.21
CA ALA A 109 27.07 -24.79 13.90
C ALA A 109 26.49 -25.45 15.15
N GLY A 110 27.33 -25.72 16.16
CA GLY A 110 26.87 -26.29 17.44
C GLY A 110 25.87 -25.38 18.16
N PRO A 111 26.24 -24.11 18.45
CA PRO A 111 25.32 -23.14 19.05
C PRO A 111 24.07 -22.86 18.20
N ALA A 112 24.18 -22.84 16.87
CA ALA A 112 23.03 -22.68 15.98
C ALA A 112 22.07 -23.88 16.05
N ALA A 113 22.59 -25.11 16.05
CA ALA A 113 21.79 -26.32 16.20
C ALA A 113 21.10 -26.37 17.58
N ARG A 114 21.78 -25.89 18.62
CA ARG A 114 21.18 -25.75 19.95
C ARG A 114 20.07 -24.71 19.96
N ALA A 115 20.29 -23.53 19.37
CA ALA A 115 19.24 -22.52 19.24
C ALA A 115 18.01 -23.09 18.52
N ASP A 116 18.24 -23.79 17.40
CA ASP A 116 17.19 -24.42 16.60
C ASP A 116 16.42 -25.51 17.35
N LEU A 117 17.12 -26.32 18.16
CA LEU A 117 16.51 -27.35 19.00
C LEU A 117 15.62 -26.74 20.10
N LEU A 118 16.12 -25.70 20.78
CA LEU A 118 15.43 -25.09 21.91
C LEU A 118 14.33 -24.11 21.47
N GLY A 119 14.43 -23.57 20.26
CA GLY A 119 13.61 -22.43 19.82
C GLY A 119 13.92 -21.14 20.60
N LEU A 120 15.09 -21.07 21.25
CA LEU A 120 15.57 -19.92 22.01
C LEU A 120 16.86 -19.37 21.40
N PRO A 121 17.13 -18.07 21.53
CA PRO A 121 18.46 -17.55 21.25
C PRO A 121 19.52 -18.23 22.13
N VAL A 122 20.73 -18.36 21.60
CA VAL A 122 21.91 -18.86 22.34
C VAL A 122 22.98 -17.78 22.37
N ILE A 123 23.54 -17.48 23.55
CA ILE A 123 24.68 -16.55 23.69
C ILE A 123 25.94 -17.34 24.03
N VAL A 124 26.96 -17.20 23.19
CA VAL A 124 28.28 -17.82 23.38
C VAL A 124 29.39 -16.77 23.36
N PRO A 125 30.57 -17.05 23.95
CA PRO A 125 31.75 -16.19 23.78
C PRO A 125 32.10 -15.98 22.29
N ALA A 126 32.45 -14.75 21.92
CA ALA A 126 32.77 -14.39 20.54
C ALA A 126 33.98 -15.18 20.00
N THR A 127 34.89 -15.61 20.87
CA THR A 127 36.03 -16.47 20.51
C THR A 127 35.61 -17.83 19.96
N ALA A 128 34.50 -18.40 20.44
CA ALA A 128 33.93 -19.64 19.92
C ALA A 128 33.32 -19.43 18.52
N ALA A 129 32.62 -18.31 18.34
CA ALA A 129 31.97 -17.95 17.08
C ALA A 129 32.93 -17.53 15.94
N ARG A 130 34.14 -17.06 16.24
CA ARG A 130 35.08 -16.51 15.25
C ARG A 130 35.69 -17.54 14.28
N ARG A 131 35.51 -18.84 14.51
CA ARG A 131 36.14 -19.92 13.72
C ARG A 131 35.35 -20.36 12.48
N ALA A 132 34.19 -19.76 12.19
CA ALA A 132 33.31 -20.11 11.07
C ALA A 132 33.26 -19.03 9.98
N ASP A 133 33.01 -19.45 8.73
CA ASP A 133 32.75 -18.55 7.61
C ASP A 133 31.35 -17.93 7.77
N ALA A 134 31.29 -16.62 7.96
CA ALA A 134 30.10 -15.92 8.46
C ALA A 134 28.96 -15.78 7.41
N SER A 135 29.19 -16.23 6.18
CA SER A 135 28.33 -15.88 5.04
C SER A 135 26.97 -16.60 5.02
N ALA A 136 26.85 -17.82 5.56
CA ALA A 136 25.61 -18.59 5.49
C ALA A 136 24.57 -18.25 6.59
N ALA A 137 24.97 -17.58 7.68
CA ALA A 137 24.11 -17.31 8.84
C ALA A 137 24.17 -15.86 9.35
N ALA A 138 24.70 -14.91 8.57
CA ALA A 138 24.92 -13.53 9.00
C ALA A 138 23.66 -12.83 9.57
N HIS A 139 22.47 -13.14 9.07
CA HIS A 139 21.20 -12.56 9.53
C HIS A 139 20.70 -13.13 10.86
N ARG A 140 21.28 -14.24 11.35
CA ARG A 140 20.93 -14.87 12.64
C ARG A 140 21.84 -14.43 13.78
N VAL A 141 22.97 -13.79 13.48
CA VAL A 141 24.00 -13.48 14.49
C VAL A 141 23.99 -12.00 14.83
N THR A 142 23.92 -11.71 16.13
CA THR A 142 24.15 -10.37 16.68
C THR A 142 25.37 -10.41 17.59
N TRP A 143 26.35 -9.55 17.33
CA TRP A 143 27.57 -9.45 18.10
C TRP A 143 27.37 -8.51 19.29
N LEU A 144 27.74 -8.93 20.49
CA LEU A 144 27.47 -8.21 21.74
C LEU A 144 28.75 -7.87 22.51
N ASP A 145 28.73 -6.73 23.21
CA ASP A 145 29.77 -6.37 24.18
C ASP A 145 29.56 -7.08 25.55
N ARG A 146 30.30 -6.68 26.58
CA ARG A 146 30.21 -7.27 27.91
C ARG A 146 28.88 -7.02 28.61
N ASP A 147 28.19 -5.94 28.24
CA ASP A 147 26.92 -5.51 28.83
C ASP A 147 25.72 -6.04 28.02
N GLY A 148 25.99 -6.82 26.96
CA GLY A 148 24.95 -7.41 26.10
C GLY A 148 24.45 -6.45 25.01
N ARG A 149 25.16 -5.34 24.75
CA ARG A 149 24.76 -4.36 23.73
C ARG A 149 25.32 -4.74 22.35
N PRO A 150 24.54 -4.57 21.27
CA PRO A 150 24.98 -4.81 19.91
C PRO A 150 26.18 -3.92 19.49
N VAL A 151 27.27 -4.56 19.06
CA VAL A 151 28.53 -3.92 18.65
C VAL A 151 29.07 -4.55 17.36
N PRO A 152 30.03 -3.93 16.64
CA PRO A 152 30.66 -4.57 15.50
C PRO A 152 31.38 -5.84 15.95
N ARG A 153 31.52 -6.79 15.02
CA ARG A 153 32.22 -8.07 15.28
C ARG A 153 33.61 -7.91 15.91
N THR A 154 34.34 -6.85 15.57
CA THR A 154 35.70 -6.58 16.08
C THR A 154 35.73 -6.36 17.58
N ASP A 155 34.69 -5.73 18.13
CA ASP A 155 34.62 -5.26 19.52
C ASP A 155 33.82 -6.24 20.40
N ALA A 156 33.26 -7.28 19.78
CA ALA A 156 32.36 -8.23 20.40
C ALA A 156 33.07 -9.16 21.41
N VAL A 157 32.45 -9.31 22.57
CA VAL A 157 32.80 -10.30 23.60
C VAL A 157 31.91 -11.54 23.52
N PHE A 158 30.67 -11.37 23.08
CA PHE A 158 29.72 -12.47 22.87
C PHE A 158 29.12 -12.45 21.46
N ALA A 159 28.58 -13.59 21.05
CA ALA A 159 27.74 -13.74 19.88
C ALA A 159 26.40 -14.32 20.32
N ARG A 160 25.31 -13.61 19.99
CA ARG A 160 23.94 -14.08 20.14
C ARG A 160 23.46 -14.66 18.82
N ILE A 161 22.96 -15.88 18.85
CA ILE A 161 22.51 -16.61 17.66
C ILE A 161 21.01 -16.84 17.81
N ALA A 162 20.23 -16.27 16.90
CA ALA A 162 18.79 -16.47 16.84
C ALA A 162 18.46 -17.86 16.27
N PRO A 163 17.41 -18.53 16.81
CA PRO A 163 16.94 -19.80 16.27
C PRO A 163 16.27 -19.58 14.90
N ALA A 164 16.31 -20.58 14.02
CA ALA A 164 15.62 -20.59 12.73
C ALA A 164 14.10 -20.51 12.88
N ARG A 165 13.58 -20.97 14.02
CA ARG A 165 12.19 -20.81 14.42
C ARG A 165 12.13 -20.55 15.91
N HIS A 166 11.56 -19.40 16.29
CA HIS A 166 11.40 -19.07 17.69
C HIS A 166 10.30 -19.90 18.35
N TRP A 167 10.48 -20.22 19.63
CA TRP A 167 9.50 -20.99 20.42
C TRP A 167 8.16 -20.26 20.55
N ALA A 168 8.23 -18.96 20.78
CA ALA A 168 7.09 -18.05 20.81
C ALA A 168 7.26 -16.98 19.69
N PRO A 169 6.68 -17.17 18.49
CA PRO A 169 6.86 -16.24 17.38
C PRO A 169 6.06 -14.94 17.53
N HIS A 170 4.89 -14.97 18.18
CA HIS A 170 4.04 -13.80 18.38
C HIS A 170 3.65 -13.60 19.85
N PRO A 171 4.63 -13.36 20.72
CA PRO A 171 4.45 -13.43 22.17
C PRO A 171 3.48 -12.38 22.73
N TYR A 172 3.20 -11.32 21.97
CA TYR A 172 2.36 -10.20 22.38
C TYR A 172 1.05 -10.06 21.58
N HIS A 173 0.71 -11.02 20.71
CA HIS A 173 -0.49 -10.92 19.86
C HIS A 173 -1.77 -10.78 20.69
N ASP A 174 -1.87 -11.52 21.79
CA ASP A 174 -3.06 -11.54 22.67
C ASP A 174 -2.88 -10.70 23.94
N VAL A 175 -1.81 -9.90 24.03
CA VAL A 175 -1.49 -9.12 25.22
C VAL A 175 -2.17 -7.75 25.13
N PRO A 176 -3.02 -7.38 26.10
CA PRO A 176 -3.65 -6.06 26.13
C PRO A 176 -2.62 -4.92 26.11
N PRO A 177 -2.93 -3.80 25.44
CA PRO A 177 -2.00 -2.68 25.30
C PRO A 177 -1.46 -2.13 26.64
N SER A 178 -2.28 -2.14 27.69
CA SER A 178 -1.88 -1.70 29.04
C SER A 178 -0.77 -2.53 29.70
N ILE A 179 -0.50 -3.74 29.21
CA ILE A 179 0.60 -4.60 29.67
C ILE A 179 1.88 -4.32 28.85
N LEU A 180 1.75 -3.70 27.69
CA LEU A 180 2.84 -3.39 26.78
C LEU A 180 3.61 -2.11 27.18
N ASP A 181 2.99 -1.22 27.95
CA ASP A 181 3.57 0.02 28.53
C ASP A 181 4.49 -0.25 29.75
N HIS A 182 5.41 -1.20 29.65
CA HIS A 182 6.37 -1.47 30.72
C HIS A 182 7.56 -0.50 30.72
N ASP A 183 7.96 -0.01 31.90
CA ASP A 183 9.11 0.90 32.12
C ASP A 183 10.49 0.29 31.84
N ARG A 184 10.55 -0.99 31.41
CA ARG A 184 11.83 -1.69 31.20
C ARG A 184 12.20 -1.72 29.72
N PRO A 185 13.44 -1.33 29.36
CA PRO A 185 13.90 -1.42 27.99
C PRO A 185 13.80 -2.86 27.47
N TYR A 186 13.52 -2.99 26.19
CA TYR A 186 13.45 -4.26 25.50
C TYR A 186 14.86 -4.84 25.30
N PRO A 187 15.03 -6.17 25.26
CA PRO A 187 16.30 -6.80 24.90
C PRO A 187 16.94 -6.15 23.66
N PRO A 188 18.17 -5.62 23.78
CA PRO A 188 18.83 -5.02 22.63
C PRO A 188 19.21 -6.09 21.61
N GLY A 189 19.22 -5.73 20.33
CA GLY A 189 19.64 -6.65 19.27
C GLY A 189 18.67 -7.81 19.02
N ARG A 190 17.37 -7.65 19.29
CA ARG A 190 16.37 -8.70 19.04
C ARG A 190 16.19 -8.97 17.54
N ILE A 191 16.33 -10.24 17.17
CA ILE A 191 15.98 -10.79 15.86
C ILE A 191 15.12 -12.03 16.10
N LEU A 192 13.96 -12.09 15.45
CA LEU A 192 13.03 -13.22 15.52
C LEU A 192 12.75 -13.73 14.11
N LEU A 193 12.88 -15.05 13.93
CA LEU A 193 12.55 -15.76 12.70
C LEU A 193 11.24 -16.54 12.89
N ASP A 194 10.26 -16.26 12.04
CA ASP A 194 8.95 -16.89 12.04
C ASP A 194 8.57 -17.36 10.62
N GLY A 195 8.91 -18.62 10.32
CA GLY A 195 8.74 -19.16 8.97
C GLY A 195 9.63 -18.43 7.98
N GLU A 196 9.01 -17.72 7.03
CA GLU A 196 9.71 -16.89 6.04
C GLU A 196 9.90 -15.44 6.52
N HIS A 197 9.35 -15.08 7.69
CA HIS A 197 9.36 -13.71 8.19
C HIS A 197 10.52 -13.44 9.16
N ILE A 198 11.12 -12.26 9.05
CA ILE A 198 12.14 -11.75 9.96
C ILE A 198 11.61 -10.48 10.62
N HIS A 199 11.55 -10.51 11.96
CA HIS A 199 11.19 -9.38 12.80
C HIS A 199 12.42 -8.87 13.54
N ILE A 200 12.56 -7.55 13.64
CA ILE A 200 13.78 -6.90 14.15
C ILE A 200 13.42 -5.83 15.18
N GLY A 201 14.16 -5.82 16.28
CA GLY A 201 13.95 -4.87 17.37
C GLY A 201 12.68 -5.20 18.16
N LEU A 202 11.89 -4.17 18.48
CA LEU A 202 10.66 -4.30 19.24
C LEU A 202 9.66 -5.28 18.58
N PRO A 203 8.87 -6.04 19.37
CA PRO A 203 7.80 -6.88 18.84
C PRO A 203 6.78 -6.10 18.02
N THR A 204 6.27 -6.68 16.94
CA THR A 204 5.29 -6.04 16.04
C THR A 204 4.06 -5.52 16.80
N ALA A 205 3.48 -6.30 17.72
CA ALA A 205 2.33 -5.84 18.50
C ALA A 205 2.64 -4.64 19.41
N LEU A 206 3.86 -4.55 19.96
CA LEU A 206 4.30 -3.41 20.76
C LEU A 206 4.48 -2.17 19.88
N VAL A 207 5.07 -2.34 18.70
CA VAL A 207 5.21 -1.29 17.70
C VAL A 207 3.85 -0.79 17.23
N ASP A 208 2.93 -1.70 16.90
CA ASP A 208 1.59 -1.36 16.43
C ASP A 208 0.78 -0.66 17.52
N HIS A 209 0.92 -1.08 18.78
CA HIS A 209 0.31 -0.36 19.89
C HIS A 209 0.85 1.08 20.02
N ARG A 210 2.16 1.26 19.99
CA ARG A 210 2.80 2.55 20.29
C ARG A 210 2.80 3.53 19.13
N TYR A 211 2.98 3.02 17.91
CA TYR A 211 3.17 3.80 16.70
C TYR A 211 2.07 3.61 15.67
N GLY A 212 1.24 2.58 15.79
CA GLY A 212 0.28 2.20 14.74
C GLY A 212 -0.73 3.30 14.41
N ASP A 213 -1.23 4.05 15.39
CA ASP A 213 -2.13 5.18 15.11
C ASP A 213 -1.44 6.28 14.29
N VAL A 214 -0.22 6.66 14.68
CA VAL A 214 0.57 7.68 13.98
C VAL A 214 0.97 7.21 12.59
N LEU A 215 1.41 5.97 12.46
CA LEU A 215 1.77 5.36 11.18
C LEU A 215 0.55 5.24 10.25
N ARG A 216 -0.63 4.90 10.77
CA ARG A 216 -1.87 4.87 9.97
C ARG A 216 -2.34 6.27 9.56
N ALA A 217 -2.13 7.27 10.41
CA ALA A 217 -2.58 8.64 10.15
C ALA A 217 -1.63 9.46 9.26
N HIS A 218 -0.32 9.20 9.33
CA HIS A 218 0.70 10.03 8.71
C HIS A 218 1.72 9.24 7.88
N GLY A 219 1.60 7.92 7.83
CA GLY A 219 2.49 7.07 7.07
C GLY A 219 2.36 7.29 5.56
N ARG A 220 3.45 6.97 4.86
CA ARG A 220 3.42 6.70 3.42
C ARG A 220 4.51 5.73 3.09
N ARG A 221 4.37 5.02 1.97
CA ARG A 221 5.47 4.19 1.47
C ARG A 221 6.69 5.08 1.22
N LEU A 222 7.79 4.75 1.91
CA LEU A 222 9.08 5.41 1.70
C LEU A 222 9.84 4.73 0.56
N ASP A 223 10.70 5.48 -0.11
CA ASP A 223 11.54 4.98 -1.20
C ASP A 223 12.89 5.70 -1.31
N ALA A 224 13.67 5.35 -2.33
CA ALA A 224 15.00 5.92 -2.57
C ALA A 224 15.04 7.46 -2.62
N ARG A 225 13.95 8.14 -3.00
CA ARG A 225 13.87 9.60 -3.00
C ARG A 225 13.84 10.20 -1.59
N ASP A 226 13.45 9.42 -0.60
CA ASP A 226 13.40 9.86 0.79
C ASP A 226 14.76 9.77 1.47
N LEU A 227 15.74 9.09 0.85
CA LEU A 227 17.13 9.04 1.29
C LEU A 227 17.84 10.37 1.02
N THR A 228 17.60 11.35 1.88
CA THR A 228 18.12 12.73 1.76
C THR A 228 19.60 12.88 2.14
N GLY A 229 20.23 11.83 2.68
CA GLY A 229 21.64 11.80 3.09
C GLY A 229 22.42 10.59 2.56
N PRO A 230 23.74 10.53 2.77
CA PRO A 230 24.55 9.39 2.36
C PRO A 230 24.12 8.14 3.14
N ALA A 231 23.52 7.19 2.43
CA ALA A 231 23.16 5.90 3.01
C ALA A 231 24.38 4.97 2.99
N GLU A 232 24.89 4.62 4.16
CA GLU A 232 26.07 3.77 4.35
C GLU A 232 25.71 2.28 4.25
N PRO A 233 26.52 1.44 3.59
CA PRO A 233 26.28 0.00 3.55
C PRO A 233 26.41 -0.63 4.95
N VAL A 234 25.60 -1.66 5.19
CA VAL A 234 25.58 -2.45 6.41
C VAL A 234 25.63 -3.94 6.06
N ASP A 235 26.52 -4.69 6.71
CA ASP A 235 26.84 -6.08 6.32
C ASP A 235 25.75 -7.10 6.73
N GLY A 236 24.90 -6.75 7.70
CA GLY A 236 23.80 -7.61 8.14
C GLY A 236 22.90 -6.97 9.18
N LEU A 237 21.86 -7.71 9.59
CA LEU A 237 20.85 -7.24 10.55
C LEU A 237 21.43 -6.96 11.93
N GLY A 238 22.37 -7.78 12.39
CA GLY A 238 23.07 -7.56 13.66
C GLY A 238 23.87 -6.25 13.66
N ASP A 239 24.58 -5.95 12.56
CA ASP A 239 25.34 -4.70 12.42
C ASP A 239 24.42 -3.48 12.27
N LEU A 240 23.25 -3.65 11.64
CA LEU A 240 22.23 -2.61 11.55
C LEU A 240 21.73 -2.22 12.94
N LEU A 241 21.35 -3.21 13.76
CA LEU A 241 20.97 -2.99 15.16
C LEU A 241 22.11 -2.36 15.95
N ALA A 242 23.35 -2.84 15.77
CA ALA A 242 24.52 -2.29 16.44
C ALA A 242 24.79 -0.82 16.11
N ARG A 243 24.48 -0.37 14.89
CA ARG A 243 24.60 1.06 14.54
C ARG A 243 23.46 1.87 15.15
N LEU A 244 22.22 1.37 15.09
CA LEU A 244 21.05 2.08 15.62
C LEU A 244 21.09 2.21 17.15
N GLU A 245 21.39 1.14 17.88
CA GLU A 245 21.46 1.12 19.36
C GLU A 245 22.61 1.99 19.91
N ARG A 246 23.64 2.28 19.11
CA ARG A 246 24.73 3.21 19.48
C ARG A 246 24.36 4.68 19.33
N THR A 247 23.25 4.99 18.68
CA THR A 247 22.77 6.37 18.58
C THR A 247 22.12 6.80 19.90
N PRO A 248 22.02 8.11 20.20
CA PRO A 248 21.22 8.57 21.32
C PRO A 248 19.73 8.16 21.15
N PRO A 249 19.00 7.82 22.23
CA PRO A 249 17.53 7.72 22.17
C PRO A 249 16.92 9.00 21.60
N GLY A 250 15.80 8.88 20.88
CA GLY A 250 15.21 9.95 20.08
C GLY A 250 15.81 10.08 18.68
N THR A 251 16.76 9.23 18.29
CA THR A 251 17.34 9.23 16.94
C THR A 251 16.48 8.42 15.97
N HIS A 252 16.20 9.00 14.81
CA HIS A 252 15.50 8.33 13.70
C HIS A 252 16.46 8.12 12.53
N ALA A 253 16.24 7.06 11.75
CA ALA A 253 17.04 6.75 10.58
C ALA A 253 16.18 6.11 9.49
N LEU A 254 16.65 6.18 8.24
CA LEU A 254 16.09 5.42 7.12
C LEU A 254 16.94 4.18 6.88
N VAL A 255 16.27 3.04 6.71
CA VAL A 255 16.89 1.77 6.36
C VAL A 255 16.44 1.38 4.97
N ALA A 256 17.37 1.37 4.01
CA ALA A 256 17.12 0.83 2.69
C ALA A 256 17.43 -0.67 2.67
N ALA A 257 16.51 -1.48 2.13
CA ALA A 257 16.63 -2.92 1.97
C ALA A 257 16.06 -3.32 0.60
N GLY A 258 16.93 -3.54 -0.38
CA GLY A 258 16.52 -3.66 -1.78
C GLY A 258 15.78 -2.41 -2.25
N ASP A 259 14.55 -2.59 -2.76
CA ASP A 259 13.68 -1.51 -3.25
C ASP A 259 12.81 -0.86 -2.15
N HIS A 260 12.95 -1.31 -0.90
CA HIS A 260 12.18 -0.81 0.23
C HIS A 260 12.99 0.16 1.06
N VAL A 261 12.35 1.23 1.54
CA VAL A 261 12.89 2.12 2.57
C VAL A 261 11.96 2.05 3.77
N LEU A 262 12.55 1.86 4.95
CA LEU A 262 11.87 1.73 6.24
C LEU A 262 12.33 2.86 7.17
N LEU A 263 11.51 3.16 8.18
CA LEU A 263 11.86 4.13 9.22
C LEU A 263 12.31 3.37 10.47
N ALA A 264 13.57 3.53 10.87
CA ALA A 264 14.07 3.06 12.16
C ALA A 264 13.94 4.16 13.21
N VAL A 265 13.45 3.80 14.39
CA VAL A 265 13.27 4.66 15.55
C VAL A 265 14.02 4.05 16.72
N HIS A 266 14.95 4.79 17.31
CA HIS A 266 15.58 4.42 18.57
C HIS A 266 15.00 5.28 19.69
N ASP A 267 14.31 4.66 20.63
CA ASP A 267 13.71 5.35 21.77
C ASP A 267 14.09 4.66 23.11
N GLY A 268 13.57 5.14 24.24
CA GLY A 268 13.91 4.60 25.57
C GLY A 268 13.57 3.10 25.79
N GLN A 269 12.78 2.49 24.92
CA GLN A 269 12.46 1.06 24.91
C GLN A 269 13.40 0.24 24.01
N GLY A 270 14.17 0.89 23.13
CA GLY A 270 15.07 0.25 22.16
C GLY A 270 14.73 0.62 20.71
N VAL A 271 15.28 -0.14 19.77
CA VAL A 271 15.08 0.09 18.34
C VAL A 271 13.81 -0.57 17.81
N ALA A 272 13.00 0.20 17.08
CA ALA A 272 11.87 -0.26 16.28
C ALA A 272 12.11 0.02 14.79
N LEU A 273 11.81 -0.96 13.93
CA LEU A 273 11.71 -0.72 12.49
C LEU A 273 10.24 -0.65 12.10
N LEU A 274 9.87 0.46 11.46
CA LEU A 274 8.53 0.81 11.06
C LEU A 274 8.44 0.74 9.53
N ASP A 275 7.31 0.25 9.03
CA ASP A 275 6.92 0.40 7.63
C ASP A 275 5.74 1.38 7.55
N PRO A 276 6.01 2.68 7.30
CA PRO A 276 4.95 3.66 7.17
C PRO A 276 4.08 3.44 5.93
N GLY A 277 4.49 2.58 4.98
CA GLY A 277 3.66 2.20 3.83
C GLY A 277 2.54 1.24 4.20
N THR A 278 2.79 0.29 5.11
CA THR A 278 1.76 -0.64 5.62
C THR A 278 1.06 -0.10 6.87
N GLY A 279 1.66 0.87 7.56
CA GLY A 279 1.14 1.45 8.78
C GLY A 279 1.41 0.60 10.03
N THR A 280 2.41 -0.28 9.97
CA THR A 280 2.72 -1.30 11.00
C THR A 280 4.22 -1.39 11.23
N ALA A 281 4.64 -2.28 12.14
CA ALA A 281 6.04 -2.70 12.21
C ALA A 281 6.52 -3.29 10.87
N ALA A 282 7.80 -3.10 10.57
CA ALA A 282 8.44 -3.71 9.41
C ALA A 282 8.65 -5.22 9.60
N VAL A 283 8.33 -6.00 8.58
CA VAL A 283 8.56 -7.45 8.53
C VAL A 283 9.21 -7.78 7.20
N PHE A 284 10.34 -8.49 7.21
CA PHE A 284 11.00 -8.94 5.99
C PHE A 284 10.54 -10.35 5.64
N THR A 285 10.15 -10.60 4.38
CA THR A 285 9.74 -11.94 3.88
C THR A 285 10.93 -12.85 3.52
N GLY A 286 12.14 -12.45 3.92
CA GLY A 286 13.38 -13.18 3.72
C GLY A 286 14.59 -12.33 4.12
N PRO A 287 15.82 -12.88 4.09
CA PRO A 287 17.03 -12.14 4.40
C PRO A 287 17.19 -10.92 3.47
N PRO A 288 17.17 -9.68 3.99
CA PRO A 288 17.26 -8.50 3.15
C PRO A 288 18.66 -8.38 2.55
N THR A 289 18.72 -8.02 1.27
CA THR A 289 19.98 -7.77 0.55
C THR A 289 20.21 -6.26 0.39
N GLY A 290 21.48 -5.85 0.31
CA GLY A 290 21.85 -4.47 0.05
C GLY A 290 21.40 -3.48 1.14
N LEU A 291 21.52 -3.87 2.42
CA LEU A 291 21.15 -3.02 3.55
C LEU A 291 21.98 -1.74 3.57
N ARG A 292 21.30 -0.60 3.69
CA ARG A 292 21.94 0.70 3.88
C ARG A 292 21.23 1.51 4.95
N LEU A 293 21.99 2.25 5.74
CA LEU A 293 21.49 3.08 6.83
C LEU A 293 21.80 4.55 6.55
N ALA A 294 20.79 5.41 6.67
CA ALA A 294 20.95 6.86 6.62
C ALA A 294 20.34 7.47 7.89
N LEU A 295 21.17 8.05 8.75
CA LEU A 295 20.69 8.75 9.95
C LEU A 295 19.97 10.04 9.54
N LEU A 296 18.83 10.31 10.16
CA LEU A 296 18.07 11.53 9.91
C LEU A 296 18.46 12.63 10.91
N PRO A 297 18.56 13.90 10.46
CA PRO A 297 18.90 15.01 11.34
C PRO A 297 17.75 15.33 12.31
N GLY A 298 18.09 15.88 13.48
CA GLY A 298 17.15 16.21 14.55
C GLY A 298 16.95 15.04 15.49
N HIS A 299 17.52 15.15 16.69
CA HIS A 299 17.25 14.23 17.81
C HIS A 299 15.95 14.68 18.50
N ASP A 300 15.27 13.73 19.16
CA ASP A 300 14.07 13.95 19.99
C ASP A 300 12.80 14.40 19.23
N LEU A 301 12.76 14.25 17.90
CA LEU A 301 11.51 14.41 17.17
C LEU A 301 10.60 13.22 17.44
N ASP A 302 9.30 13.46 17.63
CA ASP A 302 8.34 12.36 17.64
C ASP A 302 8.15 11.77 16.22
N VAL A 303 7.61 10.55 16.14
CA VAL A 303 7.41 9.84 14.86
C VAL A 303 6.48 10.63 13.93
N ARG A 304 5.47 11.32 14.47
CA ARG A 304 4.53 12.13 13.69
C ARG A 304 5.25 13.25 12.95
N THR A 305 6.00 14.07 13.67
CA THR A 305 6.77 15.19 13.14
C THR A 305 7.79 14.68 12.14
N ARG A 306 8.43 13.55 12.43
CA ARG A 306 9.36 12.92 11.49
C ARG A 306 8.71 12.54 10.15
N LEU A 307 7.52 11.96 10.17
CA LEU A 307 6.81 11.58 8.94
C LEU A 307 6.41 12.82 8.12
N LEU A 308 5.97 13.89 8.79
CA LEU A 308 5.67 15.18 8.14
C LEU A 308 6.92 15.81 7.52
N ASP A 309 8.06 15.79 8.21
CA ASP A 309 9.34 16.30 7.69
C ASP A 309 9.82 15.51 6.47
N LEU A 310 9.69 14.18 6.48
CA LEU A 310 10.04 13.32 5.36
C LEU A 310 9.14 13.57 4.14
N ASP A 311 7.87 13.92 4.35
CA ASP A 311 6.98 14.27 3.26
C ASP A 311 7.31 15.66 2.69
N ALA A 312 7.48 16.66 3.55
CA ALA A 312 7.82 18.02 3.16
C ALA A 312 9.20 18.12 2.47
N GLY A 313 10.18 17.36 2.95
CA GLY A 313 11.55 17.33 2.45
C GLY A 313 11.76 16.48 1.19
N ARG A 314 10.71 15.81 0.69
CA ARG A 314 10.83 14.93 -0.46
C ARG A 314 11.23 15.70 -1.72
N PRO A 315 12.31 15.31 -2.43
CA PRO A 315 12.65 15.88 -3.72
C PRO A 315 11.49 15.71 -4.71
N ARG A 316 11.04 16.83 -5.29
CA ARG A 316 10.03 16.83 -6.36
C ARG A 316 10.75 16.72 -7.71
N ASP A 317 10.49 15.64 -8.45
CA ASP A 317 11.11 15.39 -9.76
C ASP A 317 10.74 16.48 -10.79
N ALA A 318 9.57 17.10 -10.64
CA ALA A 318 9.07 18.20 -11.46
C ALA A 318 8.07 19.06 -10.65
N PRO A 319 7.85 20.33 -11.02
CA PRO A 319 6.71 21.09 -10.51
C PRO A 319 5.40 20.33 -10.81
N ASP A 320 4.42 20.44 -9.89
CA ASP A 320 3.12 19.81 -10.08
C ASP A 320 2.51 20.29 -11.41
N ARG A 321 2.07 19.34 -12.25
CA ARG A 321 1.34 19.65 -13.47
C ARG A 321 -0.05 20.18 -13.09
N PRO A 322 -0.57 21.19 -13.79
CA PRO A 322 -1.92 21.68 -13.52
C PRO A 322 -2.93 20.56 -13.77
N VAL A 323 -3.83 20.34 -12.82
CA VAL A 323 -4.95 19.41 -12.99
C VAL A 323 -5.98 20.05 -13.91
N ARG A 324 -6.17 19.46 -15.09
CA ARG A 324 -7.12 19.89 -16.12
C ARG A 324 -8.40 19.08 -15.99
N ARG A 325 -9.49 19.77 -15.67
CA ARG A 325 -10.78 19.16 -15.37
C ARG A 325 -11.55 18.87 -16.67
N PRO A 326 -11.96 17.62 -16.93
CA PRO A 326 -12.82 17.33 -18.07
C PRO A 326 -14.22 17.93 -17.87
N ALA A 327 -14.97 18.10 -18.96
CA ALA A 327 -16.35 18.60 -18.90
C ALA A 327 -17.21 17.74 -17.96
N GLY A 328 -18.01 18.39 -17.10
CA GLY A 328 -18.79 17.72 -16.06
C GLY A 328 -18.04 17.51 -14.73
N VAL A 329 -16.83 18.05 -14.59
CA VAL A 329 -16.11 18.16 -13.31
C VAL A 329 -16.08 19.61 -12.85
N ARG A 330 -16.50 19.86 -11.61
CA ARG A 330 -16.49 21.19 -10.99
C ARG A 330 -15.39 21.29 -9.94
N SER A 331 -14.51 22.29 -10.06
CA SER A 331 -13.69 22.74 -8.93
C SER A 331 -14.60 23.43 -7.93
N VAL A 332 -14.66 22.94 -6.69
CA VAL A 332 -15.45 23.59 -5.64
C VAL A 332 -14.61 24.66 -4.96
N ARG A 333 -13.34 24.36 -4.67
CA ARG A 333 -12.37 25.29 -4.09
C ARG A 333 -10.97 24.94 -4.55
N ASP A 334 -10.19 25.99 -4.84
CA ASP A 334 -8.74 25.87 -4.91
C ASP A 334 -8.19 25.96 -3.48
N LEU A 335 -7.50 24.92 -3.05
CA LEU A 335 -6.87 24.82 -1.74
C LEU A 335 -5.43 25.39 -1.82
N PRO A 336 -4.85 25.84 -0.68
CA PRO A 336 -3.49 26.36 -0.63
C PRO A 336 -2.49 25.44 -1.35
N GLY A 337 -1.56 26.00 -2.13
CA GLY A 337 -0.52 25.25 -2.88
C GLY A 337 -1.00 24.36 -4.03
N GLY A 338 -2.14 24.72 -4.65
CA GLY A 338 -2.60 24.14 -5.91
C GLY A 338 -3.38 22.83 -5.78
N ARG A 339 -3.91 22.54 -4.59
CA ARG A 339 -4.72 21.35 -4.33
C ARG A 339 -6.18 21.62 -4.64
N THR A 340 -6.94 20.58 -4.91
CA THR A 340 -8.28 20.71 -5.48
C THR A 340 -9.28 19.86 -4.70
N LEU A 341 -10.46 20.42 -4.48
CA LEU A 341 -11.67 19.67 -4.15
C LEU A 341 -12.52 19.63 -5.42
N ASP A 342 -12.53 18.48 -6.09
CA ASP A 342 -13.20 18.29 -7.37
C ASP A 342 -14.46 17.45 -7.20
N VAL A 343 -15.54 17.84 -7.88
CA VAL A 343 -16.81 17.09 -7.90
C VAL A 343 -17.05 16.53 -9.28
N VAL A 344 -17.27 15.22 -9.38
CA VAL A 344 -17.65 14.50 -10.59
C VAL A 344 -19.15 14.17 -10.52
N GLY A 345 -19.99 14.89 -11.29
CA GLY A 345 -21.46 14.72 -11.27
C GLY A 345 -22.26 16.00 -11.59
N GLY A 346 -23.59 15.90 -11.63
CA GLY A 346 -24.51 16.99 -12.03
C GLY A 346 -24.56 18.20 -11.07
N ALA A 347 -25.04 19.36 -11.53
CA ALA A 347 -24.82 20.69 -10.94
C ALA A 347 -25.39 20.94 -9.51
N SER A 348 -26.17 20.03 -8.94
CA SER A 348 -26.68 20.06 -7.55
C SER A 348 -26.11 18.94 -6.67
N ALA A 349 -25.02 18.32 -7.13
CA ALA A 349 -24.50 17.02 -6.70
C ALA A 349 -24.22 16.83 -5.21
N ALA A 350 -23.78 17.85 -4.47
CA ALA A 350 -23.43 17.72 -3.06
C ALA A 350 -23.85 18.97 -2.27
N PRO A 351 -24.42 18.83 -1.06
CA PRO A 351 -24.75 19.97 -0.21
C PRO A 351 -23.51 20.83 0.09
N GLU A 352 -23.62 22.15 0.02
CA GLU A 352 -22.48 23.06 0.27
C GLU A 352 -21.82 22.83 1.63
N ARG A 353 -22.62 22.62 2.68
CA ARG A 353 -22.12 22.31 4.03
C ARG A 353 -21.19 21.08 4.06
N PHE A 354 -21.52 20.04 3.29
CA PHE A 354 -20.70 18.83 3.20
C PHE A 354 -19.39 19.11 2.46
N LEU A 355 -19.46 19.87 1.36
CA LEU A 355 -18.28 20.29 0.61
C LEU A 355 -17.36 21.19 1.43
N ASP A 356 -17.92 22.08 2.27
CA ASP A 356 -17.15 22.96 3.16
C ASP A 356 -16.42 22.17 4.26
N GLN A 357 -17.07 21.16 4.83
CA GLN A 357 -16.43 20.25 5.80
C GLN A 357 -15.26 19.50 5.17
N LEU A 358 -15.45 18.93 3.98
CA LEU A 358 -14.38 18.25 3.25
C LEU A 358 -13.27 19.20 2.85
N ALA A 359 -13.59 20.42 2.40
CA ALA A 359 -12.59 21.42 2.04
C ALA A 359 -11.71 21.81 3.23
N ALA A 360 -12.31 22.01 4.41
CA ALA A 360 -11.57 22.34 5.64
C ALA A 360 -10.65 21.18 6.07
N ALA A 361 -11.15 19.95 6.01
CA ALA A 361 -10.38 18.75 6.34
C ALA A 361 -9.23 18.51 5.34
N ALA A 362 -9.50 18.64 4.04
CA ALA A 362 -8.50 18.53 2.97
C ALA A 362 -7.43 19.63 3.06
N ALA A 363 -7.81 20.87 3.40
CA ALA A 363 -6.87 21.96 3.62
C ALA A 363 -5.93 21.70 4.80
N THR A 364 -6.44 21.07 5.86
CA THR A 364 -5.66 20.72 7.05
C THR A 364 -4.62 19.63 6.74
N LEU A 365 -4.98 18.67 5.89
CA LEU A 365 -4.14 17.53 5.51
C LEU A 365 -3.27 17.78 4.27
N ASP A 366 -3.46 18.93 3.63
CA ASP A 366 -2.78 19.29 2.39
C ASP A 366 -2.97 18.29 1.22
N HIS A 367 -4.17 17.70 1.12
CA HIS A 367 -4.43 16.54 0.28
C HIS A 367 -5.56 16.77 -0.75
N PRO A 368 -5.44 16.29 -2.00
CA PRO A 368 -6.54 16.38 -2.97
C PRO A 368 -7.68 15.42 -2.63
N VAL A 369 -8.91 15.85 -2.90
CA VAL A 369 -10.14 15.08 -2.67
C VAL A 369 -11.04 15.15 -3.90
N ILE A 370 -11.53 14.01 -4.35
CA ILE A 370 -12.51 13.91 -5.43
C ILE A 370 -13.82 13.36 -4.86
N VAL A 371 -14.89 14.13 -5.01
CA VAL A 371 -16.24 13.73 -4.62
C VAL A 371 -16.99 13.23 -5.84
N VAL A 372 -17.52 12.02 -5.77
CA VAL A 372 -18.32 11.39 -6.83
C VAL A 372 -19.77 11.37 -6.38
N GLU A 373 -20.64 12.00 -7.16
CA GLU A 373 -22.05 12.13 -6.82
C GLU A 373 -22.91 11.67 -7.99
N ASP A 374 -23.87 10.79 -7.70
CA ASP A 374 -24.87 10.33 -8.66
C ASP A 374 -26.20 11.05 -8.42
N GLU A 375 -26.96 11.31 -9.48
CA GLU A 375 -28.31 11.85 -9.41
C GLU A 375 -29.29 10.87 -8.74
N ARG A 376 -28.98 9.57 -8.79
CA ARG A 376 -29.73 8.50 -8.12
C ARG A 376 -29.01 8.09 -6.83
N THR A 377 -29.64 8.34 -5.69
CA THR A 377 -29.10 7.95 -4.38
C THR A 377 -28.78 6.45 -4.36
N PHE A 378 -27.57 6.09 -3.92
CA PHE A 378 -27.06 4.72 -3.83
C PHE A 378 -26.81 3.97 -5.16
N ALA A 379 -26.93 4.63 -6.32
CA ALA A 379 -26.47 4.05 -7.58
C ALA A 379 -24.94 4.16 -7.72
N PRO A 380 -24.24 3.13 -8.26
CA PRO A 380 -22.83 3.24 -8.56
C PRO A 380 -22.60 4.21 -9.73
N PRO A 381 -21.44 4.89 -9.79
CA PRO A 381 -21.20 5.93 -10.79
C PRO A 381 -21.33 5.35 -12.20
N GLY A 382 -21.97 6.10 -13.10
CA GLY A 382 -22.10 5.73 -14.50
C GLY A 382 -20.76 5.71 -15.24
N ARG A 383 -20.75 5.15 -16.46
CA ARG A 383 -19.52 5.02 -17.28
C ARG A 383 -18.79 6.34 -17.49
N GLY A 384 -19.52 7.40 -17.87
CA GLY A 384 -18.93 8.73 -18.08
C GLY A 384 -18.37 9.37 -16.80
N GLN A 385 -18.97 9.10 -15.63
CA GLN A 385 -18.42 9.57 -14.35
C GLN A 385 -17.14 8.82 -13.97
N ARG A 386 -17.11 7.49 -14.14
CA ARG A 386 -15.90 6.69 -13.90
C ARG A 386 -14.75 7.15 -14.78
N HIS A 387 -15.04 7.43 -16.04
CA HIS A 387 -14.02 7.92 -16.95
C HIS A 387 -13.45 9.28 -16.50
N ARG A 388 -14.31 10.25 -16.15
CA ARG A 388 -13.85 11.56 -15.62
C ARG A 388 -13.03 11.39 -14.34
N LEU A 389 -13.49 10.52 -13.44
CA LEU A 389 -12.76 10.16 -12.24
C LEU A 389 -11.39 9.55 -12.57
N GLU A 390 -11.32 8.61 -13.50
CA GLU A 390 -10.07 7.98 -13.93
C GLU A 390 -9.08 8.98 -14.52
N SER A 391 -9.57 9.93 -15.34
CA SER A 391 -8.76 11.01 -15.88
C SER A 391 -8.16 11.91 -14.78
N LEU A 392 -8.93 12.25 -13.75
CA LEU A 392 -8.41 13.00 -12.61
C LEU A 392 -7.39 12.17 -11.81
N LEU A 393 -7.69 10.89 -11.54
CA LEU A 393 -6.79 9.99 -10.83
C LEU A 393 -5.44 9.85 -11.54
N PHE A 394 -5.44 9.73 -12.88
CA PHE A 394 -4.23 9.71 -13.69
C PHE A 394 -3.40 10.99 -13.51
N GLN A 395 -4.03 12.18 -13.63
CA GLN A 395 -3.32 13.45 -13.49
C GLN A 395 -2.72 13.63 -12.09
N HIS A 396 -3.47 13.25 -11.06
CA HIS A 396 -3.01 13.26 -9.67
C HIS A 396 -1.89 12.25 -9.42
N ALA A 397 -1.98 11.05 -10.01
CA ALA A 397 -0.94 10.03 -9.97
C ALA A 397 0.37 10.51 -10.61
N LEU A 398 0.31 11.23 -11.73
CA LEU A 398 1.49 11.85 -12.37
C LEU A 398 2.20 12.87 -11.46
N ASN A 399 1.44 13.57 -10.62
CA ASN A 399 1.97 14.49 -9.60
C ASN A 399 2.39 13.77 -8.31
N GLY A 400 2.27 12.44 -8.26
CA GLY A 400 2.61 11.63 -7.08
C GLY A 400 1.70 11.87 -5.88
N ARG A 401 0.50 12.43 -6.09
CA ARG A 401 -0.48 12.77 -5.05
C ARG A 401 -1.81 12.14 -5.37
N VAL A 402 -1.99 10.89 -4.97
CA VAL A 402 -3.24 10.17 -5.18
C VAL A 402 -4.35 10.81 -4.35
N PRO A 403 -5.54 11.13 -4.89
CA PRO A 403 -6.60 11.79 -4.14
C PRO A 403 -7.45 10.79 -3.34
N VAL A 404 -8.10 11.26 -2.28
CA VAL A 404 -9.16 10.50 -1.62
C VAL A 404 -10.43 10.61 -2.44
N VAL A 405 -11.05 9.48 -2.75
CA VAL A 405 -12.33 9.44 -3.43
C VAL A 405 -13.44 9.29 -2.41
N VAL A 406 -14.40 10.21 -2.42
CA VAL A 406 -15.54 10.22 -1.50
C VAL A 406 -16.83 10.06 -2.30
N THR A 407 -17.72 9.14 -1.92
CA THR A 407 -19.00 8.96 -2.60
C THR A 407 -20.16 8.72 -1.63
N ARG A 408 -21.32 9.33 -1.93
CA ARG A 408 -22.61 8.99 -1.29
C ARG A 408 -23.43 8.00 -2.12
N GLY A 409 -22.93 7.66 -3.31
CA GLY A 409 -23.52 6.68 -4.21
C GLY A 409 -23.16 5.23 -3.84
N GLY A 410 -23.61 4.30 -4.66
CA GLY A 410 -23.28 2.89 -4.53
C GLY A 410 -21.81 2.61 -4.88
N VAL A 411 -21.26 1.54 -4.31
CA VAL A 411 -19.91 1.06 -4.63
C VAL A 411 -20.05 -0.28 -5.34
N ASP A 412 -19.50 -0.40 -6.54
CA ASP A 412 -19.46 -1.64 -7.30
C ASP A 412 -18.02 -2.15 -7.47
N PRO A 413 -17.82 -3.45 -7.82
CA PRO A 413 -16.49 -4.01 -7.99
C PRO A 413 -15.64 -3.31 -9.06
N ALA A 414 -16.27 -2.68 -10.05
CA ALA A 414 -15.55 -1.99 -11.11
C ALA A 414 -14.95 -0.66 -10.63
N LEU A 415 -15.69 0.13 -9.84
CA LEU A 415 -15.15 1.31 -9.16
C LEU A 415 -13.98 0.92 -8.26
N VAL A 416 -14.14 -0.10 -7.44
CA VAL A 416 -13.08 -0.60 -6.54
C VAL A 416 -11.81 -0.98 -7.30
N ARG A 417 -11.94 -1.77 -8.38
CA ARG A 417 -10.79 -2.16 -9.20
C ARG A 417 -10.06 -0.96 -9.82
N MET A 418 -10.82 0.01 -10.33
CA MET A 418 -10.26 1.23 -10.90
C MET A 418 -9.48 2.00 -9.83
N LEU A 419 -10.07 2.25 -8.66
CA LEU A 419 -9.40 2.98 -7.56
C LEU A 419 -8.15 2.25 -7.06
N GLY A 420 -8.21 0.93 -6.94
CA GLY A 420 -7.07 0.08 -6.56
C GLY A 420 -5.86 0.27 -7.49
N ARG A 421 -6.06 0.39 -8.81
CA ARG A 421 -4.98 0.64 -9.78
C ARG A 421 -4.20 1.93 -9.51
N TYR A 422 -4.91 2.97 -9.09
CA TYR A 422 -4.31 4.27 -8.78
C TYR A 422 -3.85 4.37 -7.32
N GLY A 423 -4.09 3.34 -6.49
CA GLY A 423 -3.85 3.39 -5.05
C GLY A 423 -4.76 4.37 -4.31
N ALA A 424 -5.91 4.72 -4.91
CA ALA A 424 -6.80 5.75 -4.40
C ALA A 424 -7.72 5.18 -3.32
N PRO A 425 -7.68 5.73 -2.10
CA PRO A 425 -8.59 5.27 -1.07
C PRO A 425 -10.01 5.74 -1.35
N LEU A 426 -10.99 4.91 -0.98
CA LEU A 426 -12.41 5.19 -1.14
C LEU A 426 -13.09 5.32 0.22
N LEU A 427 -13.72 6.45 0.45
CA LEU A 427 -14.70 6.66 1.50
C LEU A 427 -16.09 6.66 0.91
N TYR A 428 -16.97 5.82 1.45
CA TYR A 428 -18.35 5.74 0.98
C TYR A 428 -19.32 5.65 2.14
N ARG A 429 -20.51 6.19 1.94
CA ARG A 429 -21.60 6.12 2.90
C ARG A 429 -22.34 4.79 2.73
N THR A 430 -22.51 4.02 3.80
CA THR A 430 -23.21 2.74 3.71
C THR A 430 -24.71 2.93 3.47
N THR A 431 -25.33 1.98 2.79
CA THR A 431 -26.79 1.82 2.83
C THR A 431 -27.11 1.10 4.14
N GLY A 432 -27.74 1.78 5.09
CA GLY A 432 -28.16 1.17 6.35
C GLY A 432 -28.96 -0.12 6.12
N THR A 433 -28.92 -1.04 7.08
CA THR A 433 -29.52 -2.40 6.99
C THR A 433 -31.05 -2.44 7.03
N GLY A 434 -31.75 -1.37 6.65
CA GLY A 434 -33.22 -1.34 6.55
C GLY A 434 -33.95 -0.48 7.58
N ASP A 435 -33.24 0.16 8.52
CA ASP A 435 -33.84 1.17 9.40
C ASP A 435 -33.64 2.57 8.81
N PHE A 436 -34.75 3.32 8.66
CA PHE A 436 -34.83 4.68 8.10
C PHE A 436 -34.16 5.76 8.98
N THR A 437 -32.97 5.50 9.52
CA THR A 437 -32.20 6.49 10.28
C THR A 437 -31.26 7.25 9.35
N LEU A 438 -31.24 8.58 9.50
CA LEU A 438 -30.44 9.52 8.71
C LEU A 438 -28.92 9.47 9.02
N ASP A 439 -28.48 8.51 9.85
CA ASP A 439 -27.12 8.41 10.42
C ASP A 439 -26.31 7.25 9.81
N ASN A 440 -26.43 7.03 8.49
CA ASN A 440 -25.58 6.04 7.83
C ASN A 440 -24.09 6.44 7.93
N PRO A 441 -23.22 5.57 8.48
CA PRO A 441 -21.83 5.90 8.68
C PRO A 441 -21.02 5.87 7.37
N TRP A 442 -19.91 6.60 7.40
CA TRP A 442 -18.84 6.54 6.43
C TRP A 442 -17.94 5.34 6.73
N VAL A 443 -17.60 4.60 5.67
CA VAL A 443 -16.72 3.44 5.72
C VAL A 443 -15.64 3.59 4.67
N ALA A 444 -14.41 3.21 5.03
CA ALA A 444 -13.30 3.15 4.09
C ALA A 444 -13.23 1.77 3.44
N HIS A 445 -13.14 1.73 2.11
CA HIS A 445 -12.90 0.49 1.39
C HIS A 445 -11.42 0.08 1.47
N GLY A 446 -11.15 -1.22 1.64
CA GLY A 446 -9.78 -1.76 1.64
C GLY A 446 -8.97 -1.51 2.92
N LEU A 447 -9.56 -0.87 3.93
CA LEU A 447 -8.92 -0.62 5.22
C LEU A 447 -9.63 -1.42 6.32
N THR A 448 -8.98 -2.48 6.81
CA THR A 448 -9.44 -3.23 7.99
C THR A 448 -9.13 -2.43 9.27
N GLY A 449 -10.10 -2.38 10.19
CA GLY A 449 -9.91 -1.79 11.53
C GLY A 449 -10.24 -0.29 11.69
N LEU A 450 -10.68 0.40 10.64
CA LEU A 450 -11.22 1.76 10.76
C LEU A 450 -12.68 1.69 11.26
N PRO A 451 -13.02 2.26 12.43
CA PRO A 451 -14.40 2.28 12.88
C PRO A 451 -15.27 3.14 11.94
N PRO A 452 -16.54 2.78 11.73
CA PRO A 452 -17.45 3.60 10.94
C PRO A 452 -17.57 5.00 11.55
N ALA A 453 -17.46 6.05 10.73
CA ALA A 453 -17.50 7.44 11.17
C ALA A 453 -18.83 8.10 10.83
N THR A 454 -19.40 8.89 11.73
CA THR A 454 -20.65 9.62 11.48
C THR A 454 -20.40 10.94 10.72
N GLU A 455 -19.22 11.54 10.89
CA GLU A 455 -18.80 12.76 10.20
C GLU A 455 -17.44 12.56 9.51
N LEU A 456 -17.21 13.28 8.41
CA LEU A 456 -15.90 13.33 7.74
C LEU A 456 -15.13 14.55 8.22
N ASP A 457 -14.15 14.32 9.09
CA ASP A 457 -13.22 15.35 9.58
C ASP A 457 -11.79 15.09 9.12
N ALA A 458 -10.86 15.94 9.56
CA ALA A 458 -9.44 15.80 9.25
C ALA A 458 -8.81 14.53 9.83
N GLY A 459 -9.36 13.96 10.92
CA GLY A 459 -8.85 12.71 11.50
C GLY A 459 -9.23 11.50 10.65
N VAL A 460 -10.49 11.43 10.20
CA VAL A 460 -10.99 10.37 9.31
C VAL A 460 -10.29 10.42 7.97
N LEU A 461 -10.24 11.61 7.33
CA LEU A 461 -9.48 11.76 6.09
C LEU A 461 -8.00 11.45 6.31
N GLY A 462 -7.41 11.92 7.41
CA GLY A 462 -5.99 11.69 7.75
C GLY A 462 -5.63 10.21 7.79
N THR A 463 -6.45 9.41 8.46
CA THR A 463 -6.25 7.95 8.58
C THR A 463 -6.35 7.23 7.23
N VAL A 464 -7.11 7.79 6.30
CA VAL A 464 -7.32 7.24 4.96
C VAL A 464 -6.23 7.72 3.99
N THR A 465 -5.78 8.96 4.12
CA THR A 465 -4.68 9.56 3.33
C THR A 465 -3.31 9.05 3.76
N GLY A 466 -3.11 8.77 5.06
CA GLY A 466 -1.86 8.29 5.66
C GLY A 466 -1.45 6.87 5.26
N ARG A 467 -1.98 6.36 4.15
CA ARG A 467 -1.59 5.12 3.48
C ARG A 467 -1.40 5.39 2.00
N ILE A 468 -0.60 6.42 1.67
CA ILE A 468 -0.32 6.81 0.29
C ILE A 468 0.29 5.62 -0.44
N SER A 469 -0.58 4.90 -1.16
CA SER A 469 -0.21 3.85 -2.08
C SER A 469 0.29 4.52 -3.34
N ARG A 470 1.42 4.04 -3.87
CA ARG A 470 1.83 4.47 -5.20
C ARG A 470 0.86 3.85 -6.21
N PRO A 471 0.41 4.62 -7.21
CA PRO A 471 -0.17 4.03 -8.41
C PRO A 471 0.86 3.06 -9.01
N GLU A 472 0.44 1.85 -9.36
CA GLU A 472 1.28 0.87 -10.09
C GLU A 472 1.37 1.23 -11.59
N LEU A 473 1.39 2.52 -11.91
CA LEU A 473 1.36 2.98 -13.29
C LEU A 473 2.78 3.18 -13.81
N PRO A 474 3.10 2.68 -15.01
CA PRO A 474 4.30 3.09 -15.72
C PRO A 474 4.33 4.61 -15.83
N ARG A 475 5.48 5.25 -15.55
CA ARG A 475 5.60 6.70 -15.72
C ARG A 475 5.80 7.02 -17.22
N PRO A 476 4.87 7.71 -17.89
CA PRO A 476 5.08 8.16 -19.25
C PRO A 476 6.13 9.26 -19.32
N HIS A 477 6.68 9.46 -20.53
CA HIS A 477 7.46 10.65 -20.83
C HIS A 477 6.64 11.94 -20.58
N GLU A 478 7.28 13.00 -20.07
CA GLU A 478 6.57 14.19 -19.57
C GLU A 478 5.68 14.87 -20.61
N ARG A 479 6.12 14.92 -21.87
CA ARG A 479 5.33 15.47 -22.99
C ARG A 479 4.07 14.66 -23.28
N LEU A 480 4.18 13.33 -23.26
CA LEU A 480 3.02 12.46 -23.43
C LEU A 480 2.08 12.61 -22.24
N ALA A 481 2.63 12.69 -21.02
CA ALA A 481 1.86 12.92 -19.81
C ALA A 481 1.04 14.23 -19.87
N SER A 482 1.66 15.33 -20.35
CA SER A 482 0.99 16.61 -20.58
C SER A 482 -0.15 16.50 -21.59
N TYR A 483 0.09 15.84 -22.73
CA TYR A 483 -0.91 15.63 -23.77
C TYR A 483 -2.09 14.77 -23.28
N LEU A 484 -1.83 13.64 -22.61
CA LEU A 484 -2.87 12.77 -22.06
C LEU A 484 -3.68 13.42 -20.94
N SER A 485 -3.15 14.47 -20.31
CA SER A 485 -3.86 15.29 -19.32
C SER A 485 -4.77 16.34 -19.97
N LEU A 486 -4.67 16.59 -21.28
CA LEU A 486 -5.51 17.56 -21.99
C LEU A 486 -6.89 16.96 -22.30
N PRO A 487 -8.00 17.62 -21.91
CA PRO A 487 -9.32 17.26 -22.40
C PRO A 487 -9.41 17.53 -23.90
N LEU A 488 -9.79 16.52 -24.70
CA LEU A 488 -9.93 16.69 -26.16
C LEU A 488 -11.04 17.67 -26.58
N THR A 489 -11.90 18.08 -25.64
CA THR A 489 -12.88 19.16 -25.82
C THR A 489 -12.26 20.55 -25.90
N ASP A 490 -11.04 20.74 -25.39
CA ASP A 490 -10.29 21.99 -25.50
C ASP A 490 -9.48 22.00 -26.81
N ALA A 491 -10.19 22.20 -27.93
CA ALA A 491 -9.57 22.14 -29.25
C ALA A 491 -8.43 23.16 -29.44
N ALA A 492 -8.50 24.32 -28.76
CA ALA A 492 -7.42 25.31 -28.82
C ALA A 492 -6.14 24.79 -28.15
N ALA A 493 -6.25 24.20 -26.96
CA ALA A 493 -5.11 23.62 -26.25
C ALA A 493 -4.54 22.40 -26.98
N VAL A 494 -5.39 21.53 -27.54
CA VAL A 494 -4.94 20.36 -28.31
C VAL A 494 -4.18 20.80 -29.56
N ARG A 495 -4.66 21.80 -30.30
CA ARG A 495 -3.96 22.36 -31.46
C ARG A 495 -2.61 22.96 -31.09
N ALA A 496 -2.55 23.71 -29.98
CA ALA A 496 -1.31 24.28 -29.49
C ALA A 496 -0.28 23.19 -29.15
N GLU A 497 -0.71 22.12 -28.47
CA GLU A 497 0.15 21.00 -28.09
C GLU A 497 0.68 20.25 -29.33
N LEU A 498 -0.18 19.98 -30.31
CA LEU A 498 0.24 19.36 -31.58
C LEU A 498 1.21 20.24 -32.38
N ALA A 499 0.96 21.54 -32.45
CA ALA A 499 1.84 22.47 -33.16
C ALA A 499 3.23 22.54 -32.49
N ALA A 500 3.27 22.50 -31.16
CA ALA A 500 4.52 22.56 -30.40
C ALA A 500 5.29 21.23 -30.40
N HIS A 501 4.59 20.10 -30.31
CA HIS A 501 5.18 18.81 -29.92
C HIS A 501 4.74 17.60 -30.76
N GLY A 502 4.02 17.81 -31.86
CA GLY A 502 3.41 16.73 -32.66
C GLY A 502 4.37 15.61 -33.07
N THR A 503 5.58 15.92 -33.56
CA THR A 503 6.57 14.89 -33.94
C THR A 503 7.00 14.03 -32.74
N ALA A 504 7.26 14.65 -31.59
CA ALA A 504 7.66 13.93 -30.39
C ALA A 504 6.51 13.07 -29.83
N LEU A 505 5.27 13.57 -29.89
CA LEU A 505 4.09 12.80 -29.45
C LEU A 505 3.88 11.54 -30.30
N LYS A 506 4.19 11.59 -31.61
CA LYS A 506 4.13 10.41 -32.49
C LYS A 506 5.11 9.32 -32.05
N GLU A 507 6.36 9.67 -31.78
CA GLU A 507 7.39 8.73 -31.31
C GLU A 507 7.02 8.11 -29.95
N LEU A 508 6.34 8.88 -29.10
CA LEU A 508 5.91 8.46 -27.78
C LEU A 508 4.59 7.67 -27.77
N ARG A 509 3.84 7.62 -28.89
CA ARG A 509 2.51 6.99 -28.98
C ARG A 509 2.50 5.54 -28.49
N GLY A 510 3.58 4.79 -28.76
CA GLY A 510 3.72 3.40 -28.31
C GLY A 510 3.65 3.20 -26.79
N GLN A 511 3.89 4.25 -25.98
CA GLN A 511 3.75 4.19 -24.53
C GLN A 511 2.28 4.17 -24.07
N ILE A 512 1.33 4.65 -24.89
CA ILE A 512 -0.09 4.76 -24.50
C ILE A 512 -0.67 3.37 -24.19
N ALA A 513 -0.35 2.35 -24.99
CA ALA A 513 -0.87 0.99 -24.78
C ALA A 513 -0.46 0.39 -23.41
N ALA A 514 0.68 0.79 -22.85
CA ALA A 514 1.11 0.35 -21.52
C ALA A 514 0.38 1.08 -20.37
N LEU A 515 -0.28 2.21 -20.67
CA LEU A 515 -1.05 3.01 -19.72
C LEU A 515 -2.56 2.73 -19.85
N ASP A 516 -3.02 2.36 -21.05
CA ASP A 516 -4.42 2.30 -21.44
C ASP A 516 -5.06 0.93 -21.17
N THR A 517 -5.21 0.57 -19.89
CA THR A 517 -5.71 -0.76 -19.50
C THR A 517 -7.22 -0.95 -19.68
N ASP A 518 -8.02 0.12 -19.65
CA ASP A 518 -9.50 0.08 -19.79
C ASP A 518 -10.04 1.03 -20.88
N GLY A 519 -9.19 1.50 -21.79
CA GLY A 519 -9.59 2.41 -22.87
C GLY A 519 -9.77 3.87 -22.46
N LEU A 520 -9.13 4.29 -21.35
CA LEU A 520 -9.03 5.68 -20.90
C LEU A 520 -8.45 6.60 -22.00
N PHE A 521 -7.41 6.14 -22.69
CA PHE A 521 -6.66 6.95 -23.67
C PHE A 521 -6.91 6.56 -25.12
N THR A 522 -7.91 5.70 -25.39
CA THR A 522 -8.25 5.27 -26.74
C THR A 522 -8.60 6.45 -27.66
N ALA A 523 -9.29 7.46 -27.14
CA ALA A 523 -9.60 8.67 -27.91
C ALA A 523 -8.33 9.49 -28.22
N HIS A 524 -7.41 9.63 -27.28
CA HIS A 524 -6.12 10.31 -27.48
C HIS A 524 -5.22 9.58 -28.48
N ASP A 525 -5.09 8.25 -28.36
CA ASP A 525 -4.32 7.44 -29.32
C ASP A 525 -4.91 7.52 -30.74
N THR A 526 -6.24 7.37 -30.84
CA THR A 526 -6.96 7.51 -32.12
C THR A 526 -6.74 8.89 -32.71
N PHE A 527 -6.80 9.94 -31.90
CA PHE A 527 -6.58 11.30 -32.36
C PHE A 527 -5.15 11.51 -32.88
N LEU A 528 -4.12 11.05 -32.15
CA LEU A 528 -2.74 11.14 -32.62
C LEU A 528 -2.51 10.39 -33.92
N ARG A 529 -3.12 9.21 -34.09
CA ARG A 529 -3.09 8.47 -35.35
C ARG A 529 -3.75 9.26 -36.48
N LEU A 530 -4.94 9.81 -36.25
CA LEU A 530 -5.66 10.59 -37.26
C LEU A 530 -4.96 11.88 -37.63
N ALA A 531 -4.36 12.59 -36.67
CA ALA A 531 -3.56 13.77 -36.93
C ALA A 531 -2.37 13.49 -37.85
N GLU A 532 -1.93 12.22 -37.94
CA GLU A 532 -0.91 11.76 -38.87
C GLU A 532 -1.50 11.29 -40.20
N THR A 533 -2.49 10.40 -40.19
CA THR A 533 -2.96 9.71 -41.39
C THR A 533 -4.09 10.44 -42.13
N ALA A 534 -4.88 11.25 -41.43
CA ALA A 534 -6.04 11.96 -41.96
C ALA A 534 -6.27 13.31 -41.22
N PRO A 535 -5.43 14.34 -41.42
CA PRO A 535 -5.49 15.58 -40.65
C PRO A 535 -6.84 16.32 -40.74
N ALA A 536 -7.50 16.27 -41.90
CA ALA A 536 -8.83 16.87 -42.08
C ALA A 536 -9.91 16.18 -41.21
N LEU A 537 -9.80 14.86 -41.02
CA LEU A 537 -10.67 14.09 -40.13
C LEU A 537 -10.39 14.44 -38.66
N ALA A 538 -9.11 14.58 -38.29
CA ALA A 538 -8.71 15.00 -36.96
C ALA A 538 -9.28 16.39 -36.60
N GLU A 539 -9.19 17.37 -37.51
CA GLU A 539 -9.78 18.70 -37.28
C GLU A 539 -11.31 18.66 -37.18
N THR A 540 -11.97 17.88 -38.04
CA THR A 540 -13.43 17.68 -37.98
C THR A 540 -13.86 17.08 -36.64
N ALA A 541 -13.09 16.12 -36.13
CA ALA A 541 -13.31 15.54 -34.81
C ALA A 541 -13.13 16.57 -33.69
N LEU A 542 -12.05 17.35 -33.70
CA LEU A 542 -11.85 18.40 -32.69
C LEU A 542 -12.98 19.43 -32.69
N ASP A 543 -13.41 19.90 -33.87
CA ASP A 543 -14.49 20.87 -33.98
C ASP A 543 -15.84 20.29 -33.51
N PHE A 544 -16.06 19.00 -33.75
CA PHE A 544 -17.22 18.29 -33.23
C PHE A 544 -17.19 18.20 -31.70
N LEU A 545 -16.04 17.82 -31.12
CA LEU A 545 -15.86 17.69 -29.68
C LEU A 545 -15.94 19.04 -28.95
N ALA A 546 -15.39 20.09 -29.55
CA ALA A 546 -15.46 21.46 -29.02
C ALA A 546 -16.89 22.04 -29.00
N ALA A 547 -17.84 21.44 -29.75
CA ALA A 547 -19.23 21.89 -29.77
C ALA A 547 -20.00 21.59 -28.47
N GLY A 548 -19.42 20.82 -27.54
CA GLY A 548 -19.99 20.58 -26.21
C GLY A 548 -21.36 19.93 -26.28
N ASP A 549 -22.37 20.52 -25.63
CA ASP A 549 -23.74 19.99 -25.62
C ASP A 549 -24.40 20.05 -26.99
N ALA A 550 -23.99 20.95 -27.89
CA ALA A 550 -24.53 21.08 -29.25
C ALA A 550 -23.93 20.07 -30.25
N ARG A 551 -23.05 19.16 -29.80
CA ARG A 551 -22.39 18.16 -30.67
C ARG A 551 -23.39 17.31 -31.47
N HIS A 552 -24.50 16.93 -30.87
CA HIS A 552 -25.51 16.08 -31.49
C HIS A 552 -26.16 16.76 -32.72
N ASP A 553 -26.23 18.09 -32.75
CA ASP A 553 -26.77 18.85 -33.88
C ASP A 553 -25.79 18.90 -35.06
N ARG A 554 -24.52 18.55 -34.85
CA ARG A 554 -23.50 18.50 -35.91
C ARG A 554 -23.43 17.15 -36.62
N LEU A 555 -23.96 16.07 -36.04
CA LEU A 555 -23.92 14.73 -36.63
C LEU A 555 -24.51 14.66 -38.05
N PRO A 556 -25.67 15.27 -38.36
CA PRO A 556 -26.24 15.25 -39.72
C PRO A 556 -25.36 15.93 -40.76
N THR A 557 -24.42 16.78 -40.35
CA THR A 557 -23.47 17.45 -41.25
C THR A 557 -22.15 16.71 -41.34
N VAL A 558 -21.61 16.23 -40.20
CA VAL A 558 -20.31 15.57 -40.14
C VAL A 558 -20.33 14.21 -40.81
N VAL A 559 -21.31 13.36 -40.51
CA VAL A 559 -21.33 11.96 -40.98
C VAL A 559 -21.34 11.86 -42.51
N PRO A 560 -22.15 12.63 -43.27
CA PRO A 560 -22.06 12.63 -44.73
C PRO A 560 -20.69 13.05 -45.27
N THR A 561 -20.03 14.02 -44.63
CA THR A 561 -18.67 14.44 -45.01
C THR A 561 -17.65 13.33 -44.80
N LEU A 562 -17.78 12.54 -43.73
CA LEU A 562 -16.91 11.40 -43.46
C LEU A 562 -17.08 10.29 -44.51
N LEU A 563 -18.34 10.00 -44.88
CA LEU A 563 -18.67 8.94 -45.83
C LEU A 563 -18.39 9.32 -47.29
N ALA A 564 -18.43 10.61 -47.63
CA ALA A 564 -18.10 11.09 -48.98
C ALA A 564 -16.65 10.79 -49.39
N GLY A 565 -15.74 10.58 -48.43
CA GLY A 565 -14.35 10.19 -48.65
C GLY A 565 -14.03 8.72 -48.35
N ASP A 566 -14.97 7.96 -47.78
CA ASP A 566 -14.74 6.58 -47.33
C ASP A 566 -16.03 5.75 -47.29
N ALA A 567 -16.29 5.04 -48.39
CA ALA A 567 -17.44 4.15 -48.53
C ALA A 567 -17.38 2.91 -47.60
N SER A 568 -16.21 2.60 -47.02
CA SER A 568 -16.04 1.45 -46.13
C SER A 568 -16.47 1.72 -44.68
N GLY A 569 -16.67 3.00 -44.32
CA GLY A 569 -17.04 3.42 -42.97
C GLY A 569 -15.91 3.33 -41.94
N ALA A 570 -14.65 3.19 -42.36
CA ALA A 570 -13.48 3.18 -41.48
C ALA A 570 -13.28 4.56 -40.79
N ALA A 571 -13.48 5.66 -41.51
CA ALA A 571 -13.50 7.01 -40.95
C ALA A 571 -14.58 7.19 -39.88
N LEU A 572 -15.72 6.50 -40.04
CA LEU A 572 -16.80 6.49 -39.07
C LEU A 572 -16.44 5.65 -37.83
N ALA A 573 -15.69 4.55 -38.00
CA ALA A 573 -15.14 3.76 -36.90
C ALA A 573 -14.15 4.59 -36.07
N ASP A 574 -13.25 5.30 -36.73
CA ASP A 574 -12.26 6.17 -36.10
C ASP A 574 -12.94 7.33 -35.35
N PHE A 575 -13.97 7.93 -35.97
CA PHE A 575 -14.78 8.96 -35.34
C PHE A 575 -15.62 8.43 -34.15
N ALA A 576 -16.15 7.21 -34.24
CA ALA A 576 -16.82 6.55 -33.13
C ALA A 576 -15.85 6.25 -31.97
N ALA A 577 -14.61 5.85 -32.26
CA ALA A 577 -13.58 5.63 -31.25
C ALA A 577 -13.14 6.93 -30.55
N LEU A 578 -13.07 8.05 -31.27
CA LEU A 578 -12.80 9.39 -30.72
C LEU A 578 -13.92 9.91 -29.81
N THR A 579 -15.16 9.53 -30.12
CA THR A 579 -16.34 9.90 -29.33
C THR A 579 -16.62 8.91 -28.21
N GLY A 580 -16.00 7.72 -28.24
CA GLY A 580 -15.96 6.77 -27.14
C GLY A 580 -14.97 7.17 -26.04
N GLY A 581 -15.19 6.68 -24.81
CA GLY A 581 -14.32 6.97 -23.66
C GLY A 581 -14.59 8.35 -23.02
N VAL A 582 -13.63 9.29 -23.11
CA VAL A 582 -13.60 10.60 -22.41
C VAL A 582 -14.84 11.46 -22.67
N LEU A 583 -15.49 11.20 -23.80
CA LEU A 583 -16.53 12.03 -24.39
C LEU A 583 -17.82 11.25 -24.60
N ASP A 584 -17.90 10.03 -24.05
CA ASP A 584 -19.01 9.11 -24.24
C ASP A 584 -20.24 9.55 -23.44
N ASP A 585 -21.23 10.10 -24.14
CA ASP A 585 -22.58 10.27 -23.62
C ASP A 585 -23.43 9.00 -23.75
N GLY A 586 -22.82 7.87 -24.17
CA GLY A 586 -23.43 6.56 -24.35
C GLY A 586 -24.31 6.47 -25.58
N ALA A 587 -25.20 7.45 -25.76
CA ALA A 587 -26.17 7.51 -26.83
C ALA A 587 -25.53 7.81 -28.20
N SER A 588 -24.68 8.83 -28.30
CA SER A 588 -24.09 9.25 -29.57
C SER A 588 -23.15 8.18 -30.11
N GLY A 589 -22.32 7.58 -29.25
CA GLY A 589 -21.40 6.51 -29.61
C GLY A 589 -22.14 5.25 -30.11
N ALA A 590 -23.18 4.82 -29.38
CA ALA A 590 -23.99 3.67 -29.80
C ALA A 590 -24.70 3.90 -31.14
N ILE A 591 -25.21 5.11 -31.36
CA ILE A 591 -25.87 5.47 -32.62
C ILE A 591 -24.87 5.55 -33.78
N LEU A 592 -23.70 6.16 -33.58
CA LEU A 592 -22.63 6.21 -34.58
C LEU A 592 -22.14 4.80 -34.97
N GLU A 593 -21.94 3.93 -33.97
CA GLU A 593 -21.55 2.54 -34.20
C GLU A 593 -22.69 1.76 -34.87
N ALA A 594 -23.96 2.04 -34.55
CA ALA A 594 -25.11 1.40 -35.21
C ALA A 594 -25.17 1.75 -36.69
N VAL A 595 -24.95 3.03 -37.02
CA VAL A 595 -24.85 3.51 -38.41
C VAL A 595 -23.69 2.80 -39.11
N ARG A 596 -22.51 2.73 -38.49
CA ARG A 596 -21.35 2.03 -39.08
C ARG A 596 -21.63 0.55 -39.37
N ARG A 597 -22.16 -0.18 -38.39
CA ARG A 597 -22.50 -1.60 -38.54
C ARG A 597 -23.53 -1.83 -39.62
N HIS A 598 -24.53 -0.96 -39.71
CA HIS A 598 -25.50 -1.01 -40.80
C HIS A 598 -24.82 -0.82 -42.16
N LEU A 599 -23.94 0.18 -42.29
CA LEU A 599 -23.19 0.43 -43.53
C LEU A 599 -22.27 -0.73 -43.91
N ALA A 600 -21.73 -1.45 -42.92
CA ALA A 600 -20.93 -2.66 -43.11
C ALA A 600 -21.77 -3.91 -43.49
N GLY A 601 -23.10 -3.82 -43.44
CA GLY A 601 -24.02 -4.92 -43.75
C GLY A 601 -24.25 -5.90 -42.60
N ASP A 602 -24.01 -5.49 -41.35
CA ASP A 602 -24.22 -6.32 -40.17
C ASP A 602 -25.71 -6.65 -39.94
N ASP A 603 -25.97 -7.74 -39.21
CA ASP A 603 -27.32 -8.21 -38.88
C ASP A 603 -28.13 -7.15 -38.08
N PRO A 604 -29.32 -6.74 -38.57
CA PRO A 604 -30.20 -5.81 -37.87
C PRO A 604 -30.54 -6.22 -36.43
N ALA A 605 -30.61 -7.52 -36.12
CA ALA A 605 -30.88 -7.98 -34.76
C ALA A 605 -29.73 -7.66 -33.79
N ALA A 606 -28.48 -7.73 -34.26
CA ALA A 606 -27.30 -7.36 -33.49
C ALA A 606 -27.23 -5.84 -33.26
N ILE A 607 -27.60 -5.04 -34.27
CA ILE A 607 -27.69 -3.57 -34.17
C ILE A 607 -28.74 -3.17 -33.13
N ARG A 608 -29.93 -3.79 -33.17
CA ARG A 608 -30.99 -3.58 -32.18
C ARG A 608 -30.53 -3.92 -30.76
N ALA A 609 -29.91 -5.10 -30.57
CA ALA A 609 -29.43 -5.52 -29.27
C ALA A 609 -28.40 -4.53 -28.69
N MET A 610 -27.51 -4.01 -29.53
CA MET A 610 -26.54 -2.98 -29.13
C MET A 610 -27.20 -1.66 -28.73
N ILE A 611 -28.17 -1.15 -29.49
CA ILE A 611 -28.91 0.07 -29.13
C ILE A 611 -29.64 -0.14 -27.79
N HIS A 612 -30.27 -1.30 -27.61
CA HIS A 612 -30.99 -1.65 -26.38
C HIS A 612 -30.05 -1.76 -25.16
N GLN A 613 -28.82 -2.23 -25.36
CA GLN A 613 -27.80 -2.23 -24.30
C GLN A 613 -27.49 -0.81 -23.79
N HIS A 614 -27.72 0.22 -24.61
CA HIS A 614 -27.49 1.62 -24.29
C HIS A 614 -28.78 2.37 -23.90
N ALA A 615 -29.89 1.67 -23.65
CA ALA A 615 -31.16 2.24 -23.18
C ALA A 615 -31.03 3.22 -22.00
N PRO A 616 -30.15 3.00 -20.98
CA PRO A 616 -29.98 3.93 -19.87
C PRO A 616 -29.52 5.34 -20.30
N TYR A 617 -28.89 5.45 -21.47
CA TYR A 617 -28.37 6.71 -22.03
C TYR A 617 -29.34 7.39 -23.01
N LEU A 618 -30.47 6.75 -23.32
CA LEU A 618 -31.51 7.24 -24.21
C LEU A 618 -32.84 7.38 -23.45
N PRO A 619 -32.98 8.33 -22.51
CA PRO A 619 -34.25 8.55 -21.82
C PRO A 619 -35.34 8.98 -22.81
N GLN A 620 -36.60 8.74 -22.45
CA GLN A 620 -37.74 8.94 -23.35
C GLN A 620 -37.83 10.36 -23.94
N SER A 621 -37.40 11.39 -23.18
CA SER A 621 -37.32 12.79 -23.63
C SER A 621 -36.27 13.01 -24.72
N GLU A 622 -35.16 12.29 -24.69
CA GLU A 622 -34.06 12.43 -25.67
C GLU A 622 -34.27 11.58 -26.93
N ARG A 623 -35.04 10.48 -26.84
CA ARG A 623 -35.32 9.59 -27.99
C ARG A 623 -35.97 10.34 -29.15
N VAL A 624 -36.93 11.22 -28.86
CA VAL A 624 -37.62 12.02 -29.89
C VAL A 624 -36.64 12.96 -30.61
N HIS A 625 -35.72 13.58 -29.87
CA HIS A 625 -34.68 14.42 -30.45
C HIS A 625 -33.71 13.61 -31.32
N TRP A 626 -33.32 12.41 -30.88
CA TRP A 626 -32.50 11.51 -31.67
C TRP A 626 -33.16 11.00 -32.95
N VAL A 627 -34.44 10.61 -32.88
CA VAL A 627 -35.21 10.21 -34.07
C VAL A 627 -35.25 11.34 -35.10
N ARG A 628 -35.45 12.60 -34.67
CA ARG A 628 -35.42 13.77 -35.57
C ARG A 628 -34.05 13.94 -36.23
N ARG A 629 -32.95 13.81 -35.47
CA ARG A 629 -31.57 13.92 -35.98
C ARG A 629 -31.22 12.78 -36.95
N LEU A 630 -31.66 11.56 -36.67
CA LEU A 630 -31.50 10.43 -37.59
C LEU A 630 -32.28 10.63 -38.89
N ALA A 631 -33.51 11.17 -38.82
CA ALA A 631 -34.28 11.53 -40.00
C ALA A 631 -33.63 12.68 -40.81
N GLU A 632 -32.90 13.59 -40.16
CA GLU A 632 -32.06 14.59 -40.83
C GLU A 632 -30.84 13.96 -41.51
N LEU A 633 -30.16 13.05 -40.82
CA LEU A 633 -29.03 12.31 -41.37
C LEU A 633 -29.44 11.46 -42.58
N GLY A 634 -30.58 10.76 -42.51
CA GLY A 634 -31.13 9.97 -43.61
C GLY A 634 -31.52 10.80 -44.84
N ARG A 635 -31.80 12.10 -44.67
CA ARG A 635 -31.97 13.04 -45.80
C ARG A 635 -30.64 13.40 -46.47
N GLY A 636 -29.54 13.42 -45.72
CA GLY A 636 -28.19 13.63 -46.24
C GLY A 636 -27.57 12.38 -46.87
N LEU A 637 -28.01 11.18 -46.45
CA LEU A 637 -27.53 9.87 -46.91
C LEU A 637 -28.63 9.10 -47.63
N THR A 638 -29.11 9.62 -48.76
CA THR A 638 -30.31 9.13 -49.45
C THR A 638 -30.24 7.63 -49.80
N GLU A 639 -29.06 7.11 -50.13
CA GLU A 639 -28.82 5.70 -50.47
C GLU A 639 -28.93 4.75 -49.26
N HIS A 640 -28.72 5.26 -48.05
CA HIS A 640 -28.74 4.49 -46.79
C HIS A 640 -29.96 4.80 -45.91
N ARG A 641 -30.90 5.60 -46.44
CA ARG A 641 -32.05 6.12 -45.68
C ARG A 641 -32.87 5.02 -45.01
N ALA A 642 -33.15 3.91 -45.71
CA ALA A 642 -33.95 2.81 -45.16
C ALA A 642 -33.31 2.20 -43.90
N GLY A 643 -31.98 2.10 -43.87
CA GLY A 643 -31.24 1.62 -42.71
C GLY A 643 -31.21 2.59 -41.54
N ILE A 644 -31.06 3.88 -41.85
CA ILE A 644 -31.07 4.94 -40.84
C ILE A 644 -32.47 5.05 -40.20
N ASP A 645 -33.53 4.92 -41.00
CA ASP A 645 -34.91 4.88 -40.51
C ASP A 645 -35.13 3.64 -39.59
N GLN A 646 -34.53 2.50 -39.92
CA GLN A 646 -34.55 1.30 -39.07
C GLN A 646 -33.82 1.50 -37.72
N ILE A 647 -32.67 2.18 -37.72
CA ILE A 647 -31.97 2.56 -36.49
C ILE A 647 -32.84 3.51 -35.65
N ALA A 648 -33.51 4.47 -36.28
CA ALA A 648 -34.42 5.39 -35.59
C ALA A 648 -35.60 4.64 -34.94
N GLU A 649 -36.12 3.60 -35.61
CA GLU A 649 -37.13 2.71 -35.04
C GLU A 649 -36.61 1.97 -33.80
N HIS A 650 -35.38 1.46 -33.84
CA HIS A 650 -34.75 0.79 -32.69
C HIS A 650 -34.50 1.76 -31.51
N VAL A 651 -34.11 3.01 -31.78
CA VAL A 651 -33.97 4.05 -30.75
C VAL A 651 -35.32 4.36 -30.10
N LEU A 652 -36.39 4.45 -30.90
CA LEU A 652 -37.74 4.72 -30.41
C LEU A 652 -38.30 3.57 -29.57
N THR A 653 -38.07 2.33 -30.00
CA THR A 653 -38.60 1.08 -29.39
C THR A 653 -37.72 0.50 -28.28
N CYS A 654 -36.63 1.19 -27.93
CA CYS A 654 -35.73 0.82 -26.85
C CYS A 654 -36.50 0.62 -25.52
N PRO A 655 -36.23 -0.41 -24.72
CA PRO A 655 -37.00 -0.72 -23.51
C PRO A 655 -36.92 0.34 -22.40
#